data_AF-A0ABC8KCW3-F1
#
_entry.id   AF-A0ABC8KCW3-F1
#
_cell.length_a   1.000
_cell.length_b   1.000
_cell.length_c   1.000
_cell.angle_alpha   90.00
_cell.angle_beta   90.00
_cell.angle_gamma   90.00
#
_symmetry.space_group_name_H-M   'P 1'
#
loop_
_entity.id
_entity.type
_entity.pdbx_description
1 polymer ?
#
loop_
_entity_poly.entity_id
_entity_poly.type
_entity_poly.pdbx_seq_one_letter_code
_entity_poly.pdbx_strand_id
1 'polypeptide(L)'
;MEKGKSESSERSFGESESVVSSQSDIQPENTMESHDEEIKQPEEASTLEVETENEDLKDSIRTLTEKLSAALANVNAKDDLVNQHVKVAEEAVAGWEKAENEVVELKEKLDASEDKNRELEDRVSHLDGALKECVRQLRQARDEQEQRVQDAVTGRTHELQASKANLEGEIFEAATKSEELAQMAESVAKENVMLRHELIARCEELEIRTIERDLSTQAAETASKQQLDVIKKVAKLEAECRKLRTMLSKSSFNDHRSTDSHSDASCSESGGASSMLIEKRSLQGTSSSIEIDLMGDFLEMERLVALPETPDGNGKSEPESVTEEAVVHTDNSLVAEIEALTYRNKELEEKLEKLEAVKDELESEVKCCREVESTLRFELDAIFCEKVDLESKLEKLKVEKDKLESKVESDREVESTLRLELEAIVCDKVELESKLEKLEAEREELESKVKSEKEVVSTVRLDLEAMVCDKVELEKKLNKLEAEKDEHREVESTLKLELEAIVSAKVEVENKLEKMEVEKAELQISYDIIKDKYKESQVCLQDIETKLEEIQREMKLANELKTEVESQIESMEAEAECNHAKIESLEEEVRRERLASDELRRKCEALEEEVTTLHQETAIEPPKIKQEDMATAAGKLANCQKTIASLGKQLQSLATLEDFLVDTTSIQVATTNGVSSCSNNTESWRVHKNDTYMSRNHFESIKATKETSSDAALTQVSSNRGSSEKNRNGFAKVFTRSKDGIHLVI
;
A
#
# COMPACT_ATOMS: atom_id res chain seq x y z
N MET A 1 -0.71 37.14 -40.62
CA MET A 1 -1.24 36.89 -41.97
C MET A 1 -1.34 38.24 -42.65
N GLU A 2 -0.56 38.49 -43.69
CA GLU A 2 -0.56 39.77 -44.40
C GLU A 2 -0.59 39.45 -45.91
N LYS A 3 -1.48 40.11 -46.66
CA LYS A 3 -1.59 39.96 -48.12
C LYS A 3 -1.34 41.32 -48.76
N GLY A 4 -0.09 41.59 -49.09
CA GLY A 4 0.24 42.63 -50.06
C GLY A 4 -0.44 42.33 -51.39
N LYS A 5 -0.92 43.37 -52.06
CA LYS A 5 -1.58 43.29 -53.37
C LYS A 5 -0.86 44.22 -54.34
N SER A 6 0.18 43.70 -54.96
CA SER A 6 0.90 44.36 -56.06
C SER A 6 0.09 44.21 -57.34
N GLU A 7 -0.28 45.32 -57.98
CA GLU A 7 -0.85 45.34 -59.32
C GLU A 7 0.18 45.92 -60.29
N SER A 8 0.54 45.12 -61.29
CA SER A 8 1.52 45.46 -62.32
C SER A 8 0.86 46.22 -63.46
N SER A 9 1.53 47.28 -63.92
CA SER A 9 1.15 47.97 -65.15
C SER A 9 1.54 47.13 -66.36
N GLU A 10 0.58 46.85 -67.26
CA GLU A 10 0.90 46.33 -68.58
C GLU A 10 -0.12 46.79 -69.63
N ARG A 11 0.31 46.87 -70.89
CA ARG A 11 -0.43 47.51 -71.98
C ARG A 11 -1.39 46.54 -72.66
N SER A 12 -2.65 46.94 -72.84
CA SER A 12 -3.55 46.32 -73.82
C SER A 12 -3.61 47.21 -75.06
N PHE A 13 -3.03 46.74 -76.17
CA PHE A 13 -3.19 47.35 -77.50
C PHE A 13 -4.24 46.54 -78.25
N GLY A 14 -5.29 47.19 -78.77
CA GLY A 14 -6.46 46.51 -79.35
C GLY A 14 -6.99 47.27 -80.56
N GLU A 15 -7.01 46.58 -81.70
CA GLU A 15 -7.27 47.10 -83.04
C GLU A 15 -8.71 47.60 -83.23
N SER A 16 -8.91 48.66 -84.03
CA SER A 16 -9.57 48.53 -85.35
C SER A 16 -9.82 49.88 -86.05
N GLU A 17 -9.33 49.97 -87.29
CA GLU A 17 -9.92 50.59 -88.50
C GLU A 17 -10.87 51.82 -88.43
N SER A 18 -10.61 52.82 -89.29
CA SER A 18 -11.44 53.09 -90.50
C SER A 18 -11.50 54.58 -90.94
N VAL A 19 -10.73 54.93 -91.99
CA VAL A 19 -11.05 55.83 -93.15
C VAL A 19 -11.64 57.24 -92.84
N VAL A 20 -11.10 58.38 -93.32
CA VAL A 20 -11.26 58.93 -94.69
C VAL A 20 -10.25 60.07 -94.97
N SER A 21 -9.61 60.00 -96.15
CA SER A 21 -9.14 61.02 -97.13
C SER A 21 -8.90 62.51 -96.76
N SER A 22 -8.05 63.26 -97.48
CA SER A 22 -6.99 62.93 -98.47
C SER A 22 -6.15 64.19 -98.78
N GLN A 23 -4.93 64.01 -99.26
CA GLN A 23 -4.13 65.02 -99.96
C GLN A 23 -4.08 64.66 -101.46
N SER A 24 -4.18 65.65 -102.35
CA SER A 24 -3.91 65.45 -103.79
C SER A 24 -3.61 66.76 -104.51
N ASP A 25 -2.33 66.96 -104.82
CA ASP A 25 -1.86 67.68 -106.01
C ASP A 25 -1.04 66.68 -106.83
N ILE A 26 -1.16 66.74 -108.17
CA ILE A 26 -0.38 66.12 -109.27
C ILE A 26 -1.34 65.77 -110.42
N GLN A 27 -1.20 66.48 -111.53
CA GLN A 27 -1.43 65.91 -112.88
C GLN A 27 -0.10 65.30 -113.33
N PRO A 28 -0.11 64.16 -114.05
CA PRO A 28 -0.34 64.25 -115.49
C PRO A 28 -1.16 63.08 -116.09
N GLU A 29 -1.83 63.35 -117.22
CA GLU A 29 -2.10 62.33 -118.23
C GLU A 29 -1.88 62.93 -119.62
N ASN A 30 -1.32 62.14 -120.53
CA ASN A 30 -0.88 62.61 -121.85
C ASN A 30 -2.00 62.55 -122.89
N THR A 31 -2.07 63.54 -123.78
CA THR A 31 -2.57 63.31 -125.14
C THR A 31 -1.80 64.21 -126.11
N MET A 32 -1.47 63.65 -127.28
CA MET A 32 -0.81 64.36 -128.39
C MET A 32 -1.82 65.11 -129.27
N GLU A 33 -1.30 65.73 -130.34
CA GLU A 33 -2.00 66.28 -131.51
C GLU A 33 -2.68 67.66 -131.34
N SER A 34 -2.72 68.54 -132.35
CA SER A 34 -1.77 68.84 -133.45
C SER A 34 -2.32 70.01 -134.28
N HIS A 35 -1.47 70.98 -134.68
CA HIS A 35 -1.74 71.94 -135.78
C HIS A 35 -2.98 72.88 -135.56
N ASP A 36 -3.22 73.98 -136.28
CA ASP A 36 -2.38 74.78 -137.20
C ASP A 36 -2.75 76.28 -137.12
N GLU A 37 -2.17 77.10 -138.00
CA GLU A 37 -2.30 78.58 -138.06
C GLU A 37 -3.72 79.12 -138.39
N GLU A 38 -4.05 80.34 -137.91
CA GLU A 38 -5.00 81.23 -138.61
C GLU A 38 -4.52 82.70 -138.68
N ILE A 39 -3.68 82.94 -139.70
CA ILE A 39 -3.57 84.14 -140.55
C ILE A 39 -4.32 85.42 -140.10
N LYS A 40 -3.57 86.53 -139.93
CA LYS A 40 -4.08 87.89 -140.26
C LYS A 40 -3.00 88.92 -140.62
N GLN A 41 -3.13 89.45 -141.83
CA GLN A 41 -2.46 90.62 -142.44
C GLN A 41 -3.45 91.18 -143.50
N PRO A 42 -3.20 92.31 -144.22
CA PRO A 42 -2.14 93.32 -144.07
C PRO A 42 -2.71 94.76 -143.92
N GLU A 43 -1.83 95.76 -143.90
CA GLU A 43 -2.05 97.04 -144.61
C GLU A 43 -0.69 97.58 -145.11
N GLU A 44 -0.61 98.06 -146.36
CA GLU A 44 0.65 98.43 -147.05
C GLU A 44 0.68 99.87 -147.56
N ALA A 45 1.84 100.52 -147.44
CA ALA A 45 2.42 101.49 -148.39
C ALA A 45 3.90 101.68 -147.99
N SER A 46 4.91 101.16 -148.72
CA SER A 46 5.43 101.67 -150.01
C SER A 46 5.89 103.13 -149.90
N THR A 47 7.14 103.50 -150.22
CA THR A 47 7.79 103.28 -151.54
C THR A 47 9.34 103.24 -151.53
N LEU A 48 9.89 102.70 -152.63
CA LEU A 48 11.24 102.93 -153.26
C LEU A 48 12.43 102.01 -152.91
N GLU A 49 12.93 101.36 -153.99
CA GLU A 49 14.35 101.09 -154.35
C GLU A 49 15.18 99.98 -153.67
N VAL A 50 14.95 98.73 -154.11
CA VAL A 50 15.89 97.85 -154.87
C VAL A 50 17.25 97.42 -154.24
N GLU A 51 17.51 96.10 -154.28
CA GLU A 51 18.82 95.39 -154.10
C GLU A 51 19.42 95.20 -152.67
N THR A 52 18.76 94.40 -151.80
CA THR A 52 19.42 93.79 -150.60
C THR A 52 19.15 92.30 -150.33
N GLU A 53 18.08 91.71 -150.89
CA GLU A 53 17.37 90.50 -150.40
C GLU A 53 18.20 89.23 -150.09
N ASN A 54 19.42 89.10 -150.62
CA ASN A 54 20.22 87.87 -150.53
C ASN A 54 21.09 87.76 -149.26
N GLU A 55 21.46 88.87 -148.62
CA GLU A 55 22.12 88.82 -147.30
C GLU A 55 21.10 88.74 -146.15
N ASP A 56 19.93 89.37 -146.28
CA ASP A 56 18.85 89.32 -145.29
C ASP A 56 18.39 87.88 -145.01
N LEU A 57 18.26 87.05 -146.06
CA LEU A 57 17.99 85.60 -145.94
C LEU A 57 19.13 84.83 -145.25
N LYS A 58 20.39 85.21 -145.51
CA LYS A 58 21.59 84.55 -144.98
C LYS A 58 21.81 84.87 -143.50
N ASP A 59 21.43 86.06 -143.06
CA ASP A 59 21.44 86.47 -141.65
C ASP A 59 20.22 85.91 -140.89
N SER A 60 19.07 85.74 -141.55
CA SER A 60 17.94 84.97 -141.03
C SER A 60 18.31 83.50 -140.77
N ILE A 61 18.97 82.83 -141.74
CA ILE A 61 19.48 81.45 -141.56
C ILE A 61 20.53 81.38 -140.44
N ARG A 62 21.42 82.37 -140.32
CA ARG A 62 22.43 82.42 -139.24
C ARG A 62 21.76 82.54 -137.87
N THR A 63 20.83 83.48 -137.70
CA THR A 63 20.12 83.67 -136.43
C THR A 63 19.17 82.51 -136.10
N LEU A 64 18.61 81.81 -137.09
CA LEU A 64 17.90 80.54 -136.88
C LEU A 64 18.84 79.43 -136.41
N THR A 65 20.04 79.31 -137.02
CA THR A 65 21.05 78.32 -136.62
C THR A 65 21.56 78.59 -135.21
N GLU A 66 21.76 79.86 -134.85
CA GLU A 66 22.18 80.29 -133.51
C GLU A 66 21.08 80.06 -132.46
N LYS A 67 19.82 80.39 -132.77
CA LYS A 67 18.65 80.06 -131.93
C LYS A 67 18.49 78.55 -131.74
N LEU A 68 18.68 77.76 -132.79
CA LEU A 68 18.64 76.29 -132.72
C LEU A 68 19.79 75.73 -131.88
N SER A 69 20.99 76.30 -132.00
CA SER A 69 22.16 75.93 -131.19
C SER A 69 21.98 76.30 -129.72
N ALA A 70 21.43 77.47 -129.42
CA ALA A 70 21.09 77.90 -128.07
C ALA A 70 19.94 77.06 -127.47
N ALA A 71 18.95 76.68 -128.27
CA ALA A 71 17.88 75.76 -127.87
C ALA A 71 18.44 74.36 -127.57
N LEU A 72 19.34 73.84 -128.40
CA LEU A 72 19.99 72.53 -128.19
C LEU A 72 20.92 72.55 -126.97
N ALA A 73 21.69 73.62 -126.75
CA ALA A 73 22.48 73.78 -125.53
C ALA A 73 21.62 73.88 -124.27
N ASN A 74 20.47 74.56 -124.33
CA ASN A 74 19.47 74.63 -123.25
C ASN A 74 18.79 73.27 -123.01
N VAL A 75 18.51 72.48 -124.06
CA VAL A 75 18.03 71.10 -123.94
C VAL A 75 19.08 70.23 -123.24
N ASN A 76 20.34 70.26 -123.69
CA ASN A 76 21.42 69.48 -123.06
C ASN A 76 21.63 69.88 -121.60
N ALA A 77 21.67 71.17 -121.27
CA ALA A 77 21.82 71.63 -119.89
C ALA A 77 20.63 71.26 -118.98
N LYS A 78 19.42 71.12 -119.55
CA LYS A 78 18.25 70.58 -118.85
C LYS A 78 18.34 69.07 -118.69
N ASP A 79 18.88 68.35 -119.68
CA ASP A 79 19.10 66.90 -119.61
C ASP A 79 20.15 66.56 -118.55
N ASP A 80 21.28 67.29 -118.52
CA ASP A 80 22.29 67.20 -117.44
C ASP A 80 21.68 67.46 -116.05
N LEU A 81 20.80 68.47 -115.92
CA LEU A 81 20.10 68.77 -114.68
C LEU A 81 19.09 67.69 -114.29
N VAL A 82 18.36 67.11 -115.25
CA VAL A 82 17.47 65.95 -115.02
C VAL A 82 18.28 64.74 -114.58
N ASN A 83 19.41 64.44 -115.24
CA ASN A 83 20.32 63.37 -114.83
C ASN A 83 20.89 63.59 -113.42
N GLN A 84 21.19 64.84 -113.03
CA GLN A 84 21.59 65.16 -111.66
C GLN A 84 20.43 64.96 -110.66
N HIS A 85 19.21 65.36 -110.99
CA HIS A 85 18.03 65.13 -110.15
C HIS A 85 17.70 63.63 -109.99
N VAL A 86 17.82 62.84 -111.07
CA VAL A 86 17.70 61.37 -111.02
C VAL A 86 18.75 60.79 -110.05
N LYS A 87 20.02 61.15 -110.20
CA LYS A 87 21.09 60.65 -109.32
C LYS A 87 20.91 61.04 -107.85
N VAL A 88 20.41 62.25 -107.57
CA VAL A 88 20.09 62.68 -106.19
C VAL A 88 18.88 61.93 -105.64
N ALA A 89 17.90 61.60 -106.47
CA ALA A 89 16.78 60.74 -106.08
C ALA A 89 17.22 59.29 -105.82
N GLU A 90 18.10 58.72 -106.66
CA GLU A 90 18.70 57.39 -106.45
C GLU A 90 19.52 57.32 -105.16
N GLU A 91 20.39 58.31 -104.90
CA GLU A 91 21.18 58.38 -103.66
C GLU A 91 20.30 58.56 -102.42
N ALA A 92 19.20 59.33 -102.53
CA ALA A 92 18.21 59.43 -101.47
C ALA A 92 17.50 58.09 -101.23
N VAL A 93 16.97 57.45 -102.27
CA VAL A 93 16.26 56.16 -102.17
C VAL A 93 17.17 55.08 -101.59
N ALA A 94 18.41 54.94 -102.05
CA ALA A 94 19.37 54.00 -101.47
C ALA A 94 19.69 54.30 -99.99
N GLY A 95 19.65 55.58 -99.59
CA GLY A 95 19.74 55.99 -98.19
C GLY A 95 18.51 55.58 -97.35
N TRP A 96 17.30 55.76 -97.89
CA TRP A 96 16.05 55.30 -97.28
C TRP A 96 15.99 53.77 -97.16
N GLU A 97 16.28 53.04 -98.24
CA GLU A 97 16.33 51.58 -98.27
C GLU A 97 17.34 51.05 -97.24
N LYS A 98 18.53 51.67 -97.12
CA LYS A 98 19.52 51.28 -96.11
C LYS A 98 19.02 51.52 -94.68
N ALA A 99 18.37 52.65 -94.41
CA ALA A 99 17.79 52.95 -93.10
C ALA A 99 16.63 52.00 -92.76
N GLU A 100 15.80 51.64 -93.74
CA GLU A 100 14.72 50.66 -93.58
C GLU A 100 15.27 49.27 -93.25
N ASN A 101 16.30 48.81 -93.96
CA ASN A 101 16.98 47.54 -93.65
C ASN A 101 17.62 47.54 -92.24
N GLU A 102 18.22 48.65 -91.80
CA GLU A 102 18.76 48.79 -90.43
C GLU A 102 17.65 48.77 -89.37
N VAL A 103 16.48 49.37 -89.64
CA VAL A 103 15.30 49.31 -88.78
C VAL A 103 14.74 47.87 -88.71
N VAL A 104 14.71 47.14 -89.82
CA VAL A 104 14.30 45.71 -89.84
C VAL A 104 15.27 44.86 -89.02
N GLU A 105 16.58 45.00 -89.21
CA GLU A 105 17.58 44.22 -88.44
C GLU A 105 17.53 44.53 -86.93
N LEU A 106 17.27 45.79 -86.55
CA LEU A 106 17.06 46.18 -85.16
C LEU A 106 15.74 45.63 -84.59
N LYS A 107 14.68 45.56 -85.40
CA LYS A 107 13.40 44.96 -85.00
C LYS A 107 13.55 43.45 -84.79
N GLU A 108 14.16 42.72 -85.71
CA GLU A 108 14.42 41.28 -85.56
C GLU A 108 15.23 40.98 -84.29
N LYS A 109 16.21 41.83 -83.95
CA LYS A 109 16.98 41.73 -82.69
C LYS A 109 16.15 42.04 -81.44
N LEU A 110 15.20 42.96 -81.51
CA LEU A 110 14.27 43.28 -80.43
C LEU A 110 13.30 42.11 -80.22
N ASP A 111 12.59 41.68 -81.27
CA ASP A 111 11.64 40.57 -81.25
C ASP A 111 12.31 39.30 -80.69
N ALA A 112 13.51 38.96 -81.19
CA ALA A 112 14.30 37.84 -80.70
C ALA A 112 14.91 38.04 -79.28
N SER A 113 14.86 39.24 -78.71
CA SER A 113 15.19 39.48 -77.29
C SER A 113 13.96 39.41 -76.40
N GLU A 114 12.79 39.84 -76.89
CA GLU A 114 11.52 39.67 -76.19
C GLU A 114 11.17 38.18 -76.05
N ASP A 115 11.38 37.37 -77.07
CA ASP A 115 11.18 35.91 -76.99
C ASP A 115 12.06 35.25 -75.92
N LYS A 116 13.30 35.70 -75.75
CA LYS A 116 14.17 35.23 -74.66
C LYS A 116 13.70 35.69 -73.28
N ASN A 117 13.09 36.87 -73.18
CA ASN A 117 12.48 37.32 -71.92
C ASN A 117 11.25 36.46 -71.58
N ARG A 118 10.38 36.18 -72.57
CA ARG A 118 9.24 35.25 -72.43
C ARG A 118 9.70 33.86 -71.94
N GLU A 119 10.72 33.26 -72.57
CA GLU A 119 11.33 31.99 -72.12
C GLU A 119 11.87 32.05 -70.67
N LEU A 120 12.44 33.19 -70.26
CA LEU A 120 12.98 33.39 -68.92
C LEU A 120 11.86 33.59 -67.88
N GLU A 121 10.78 34.27 -68.24
CA GLU A 121 9.59 34.51 -67.41
C GLU A 121 8.80 33.21 -67.18
N ASP A 122 8.63 32.39 -68.21
CA ASP A 122 8.10 31.02 -68.09
C ASP A 122 8.98 30.17 -67.17
N ARG A 123 10.31 30.23 -67.35
CA ARG A 123 11.25 29.49 -66.49
C ARG A 123 11.23 29.96 -65.04
N VAL A 124 11.10 31.26 -64.78
CA VAL A 124 10.93 31.82 -63.43
C VAL A 124 9.61 31.35 -62.83
N SER A 125 8.52 31.35 -63.59
CA SER A 125 7.20 30.87 -63.17
C SER A 125 7.20 29.37 -62.82
N HIS A 126 7.90 28.55 -63.62
CA HIS A 126 8.11 27.14 -63.31
C HIS A 126 8.96 26.91 -62.04
N LEU A 127 10.01 27.71 -61.83
CA LEU A 127 10.87 27.61 -60.65
C LEU A 127 10.15 28.08 -59.37
N ASP A 128 9.36 29.14 -59.43
CA ASP A 128 8.48 29.59 -58.35
C ASP A 128 7.40 28.55 -58.00
N GLY A 129 6.78 27.94 -59.01
CA GLY A 129 5.85 26.82 -58.82
C GLY A 129 6.51 25.61 -58.12
N ALA A 130 7.71 25.22 -58.55
CA ALA A 130 8.47 24.14 -57.93
C ALA A 130 8.93 24.49 -56.50
N LEU A 131 9.31 25.74 -56.24
CA LEU A 131 9.67 26.23 -54.90
C LEU A 131 8.45 26.24 -53.96
N LYS A 132 7.29 26.69 -54.44
CA LYS A 132 6.03 26.65 -53.69
C LYS A 132 5.63 25.24 -53.31
N GLU A 133 5.77 24.27 -54.22
CA GLU A 133 5.51 22.85 -53.94
C GLU A 133 6.53 22.25 -52.97
N CYS A 134 7.83 22.55 -53.12
CA CYS A 134 8.86 22.14 -52.16
C CYS A 134 8.59 22.68 -50.74
N VAL A 135 8.24 23.96 -50.62
CA VAL A 135 7.85 24.58 -49.34
C VAL A 135 6.56 23.96 -48.78
N ARG A 136 5.60 23.59 -49.63
CA ARG A 136 4.37 22.88 -49.22
C ARG A 136 4.69 21.48 -48.68
N GLN A 137 5.56 20.72 -49.35
CA GLN A 137 6.01 19.40 -48.91
C GLN A 137 6.81 19.47 -47.59
N LEU A 138 7.71 20.45 -47.44
CA LEU A 138 8.45 20.66 -46.20
C LEU A 138 7.55 21.00 -45.02
N ARG A 139 6.52 21.84 -45.24
CA ARG A 139 5.48 22.11 -44.23
C ARG A 139 4.73 20.83 -43.88
N GLN A 140 4.15 20.15 -44.86
CA GLN A 140 3.42 18.90 -44.64
C GLN A 140 4.26 17.85 -43.89
N ALA A 141 5.52 17.62 -44.28
CA ALA A 141 6.39 16.65 -43.63
C ALA A 141 6.74 17.04 -42.18
N ARG A 142 6.85 18.34 -41.89
CA ARG A 142 7.00 18.88 -40.53
C ARG A 142 5.71 18.68 -39.74
N ASP A 143 4.56 19.04 -40.29
CA ASP A 143 3.23 18.94 -39.66
C ASP A 143 2.92 17.47 -39.30
N GLU A 144 3.17 16.54 -40.23
CA GLU A 144 3.04 15.10 -39.98
C GLU A 144 4.03 14.58 -38.92
N GLN A 145 5.27 15.08 -38.90
CA GLN A 145 6.25 14.67 -37.89
C GLN A 145 5.91 15.25 -36.50
N GLU A 146 5.36 16.45 -36.44
CA GLU A 146 4.86 17.11 -35.24
C GLU A 146 3.67 16.32 -34.65
N GLN A 147 2.72 15.88 -35.49
CA GLN A 147 1.64 14.98 -35.10
C GLN A 147 2.17 13.63 -34.60
N ARG A 148 3.07 12.95 -35.34
CA ARG A 148 3.68 11.67 -34.92
C ARG A 148 4.39 11.78 -33.57
N VAL A 149 4.99 12.92 -33.26
CA VAL A 149 5.62 13.19 -31.96
C VAL A 149 4.57 13.40 -30.88
N GLN A 150 3.50 14.15 -31.14
CA GLN A 150 2.38 14.29 -30.19
C GLN A 150 1.70 12.95 -29.89
N ASP A 151 1.44 12.12 -30.90
CA ASP A 151 0.86 10.78 -30.74
C ASP A 151 1.77 9.87 -29.90
N ALA A 152 3.09 9.89 -30.15
CA ALA A 152 4.06 9.11 -29.38
C ALA A 152 4.25 9.61 -27.94
N VAL A 153 4.14 10.92 -27.71
CA VAL A 153 4.22 11.53 -26.37
C VAL A 153 2.95 11.25 -25.57
N THR A 154 1.76 11.42 -26.17
CA THR A 154 0.48 11.13 -25.49
C THR A 154 0.33 9.64 -25.19
N GLY A 155 0.68 8.76 -26.13
CA GLY A 155 0.73 7.31 -25.90
C GLY A 155 1.60 6.93 -24.70
N ARG A 156 2.86 7.39 -24.67
CA ARG A 156 3.77 7.17 -23.53
C ARG A 156 3.28 7.82 -22.22
N THR A 157 2.60 8.96 -22.30
CA THR A 157 2.02 9.61 -21.13
C THR A 157 0.93 8.74 -20.52
N HIS A 158 0.07 8.13 -21.36
CA HIS A 158 -0.95 7.18 -20.90
C HIS A 158 -0.35 5.86 -20.39
N GLU A 159 0.69 5.32 -21.02
CA GLU A 159 1.44 4.14 -20.53
C GLU A 159 2.03 4.41 -19.14
N LEU A 160 2.71 5.55 -18.95
CA LEU A 160 3.27 5.97 -17.66
C LEU A 160 2.18 6.26 -16.63
N GLN A 161 1.04 6.84 -17.02
CA GLN A 161 -0.10 7.07 -16.13
C GLN A 161 -0.75 5.76 -15.68
N ALA A 162 -0.87 4.76 -16.56
CA ALA A 162 -1.36 3.44 -16.21
C ALA A 162 -0.37 2.68 -15.30
N SER A 163 0.93 2.71 -15.61
CA SER A 163 1.96 2.13 -14.74
C SER A 163 2.02 2.81 -13.38
N LYS A 164 1.81 4.13 -13.31
CA LYS A 164 1.70 4.89 -12.07
C LYS A 164 0.48 4.42 -11.26
N ALA A 165 -0.70 4.36 -11.87
CA ALA A 165 -1.93 3.94 -11.19
C ALA A 165 -1.85 2.51 -10.65
N ASN A 166 -1.19 1.60 -11.38
CA ASN A 166 -0.93 0.24 -10.91
C ASN A 166 -0.02 0.23 -9.67
N LEU A 167 1.09 0.98 -9.69
CA LEU A 167 2.00 1.07 -8.55
C LEU A 167 1.36 1.78 -7.34
N GLU A 168 0.52 2.79 -7.55
CA GLU A 168 -0.28 3.42 -6.50
C GLU A 168 -1.29 2.42 -5.88
N GLY A 169 -1.84 1.51 -6.70
CA GLY A 169 -2.67 0.39 -6.25
C GLY A 169 -1.90 -0.65 -5.43
N GLU A 170 -0.71 -1.07 -5.89
CA GLU A 170 0.17 -2.00 -5.16
C GLU A 170 0.63 -1.41 -3.81
N ILE A 171 0.97 -0.12 -3.79
CA ILE A 171 1.32 0.61 -2.55
C ILE A 171 0.11 0.68 -1.60
N PHE A 172 -1.09 0.93 -2.12
CA PHE A 172 -2.31 0.94 -1.31
C PHE A 172 -2.61 -0.45 -0.71
N GLU A 173 -2.50 -1.53 -1.51
CA GLU A 173 -2.71 -2.90 -1.04
C GLU A 173 -1.64 -3.32 0.00
N ALA A 174 -0.39 -2.91 -0.20
CA ALA A 174 0.69 -3.13 0.78
C ALA A 174 0.45 -2.36 2.09
N ALA A 175 -0.02 -1.12 2.01
CA ALA A 175 -0.37 -0.32 3.18
C ALA A 175 -1.54 -0.93 3.97
N THR A 176 -2.60 -1.41 3.30
CA THR A 176 -3.70 -2.09 3.99
C THR A 176 -3.24 -3.37 4.70
N LYS A 177 -2.32 -4.14 4.10
CA LYS A 177 -1.76 -5.36 4.72
C LYS A 177 -0.80 -5.07 5.88
N SER A 178 -0.07 -3.97 5.84
CA SER A 178 0.75 -3.51 6.98
C SER A 178 -0.15 -3.18 8.17
N GLU A 179 -1.20 -2.39 7.94
CA GLU A 179 -2.20 -1.99 8.94
C GLU A 179 -3.00 -3.19 9.50
N GLU A 180 -3.50 -4.10 8.66
CA GLU A 180 -4.19 -5.33 9.10
C GLU A 180 -3.31 -6.18 10.03
N LEU A 181 -2.03 -6.37 9.66
CA LEU A 181 -1.08 -7.09 10.49
C LEU A 181 -0.73 -6.34 11.78
N ALA A 182 -0.72 -5.00 11.77
CA ALA A 182 -0.43 -4.19 12.95
C ALA A 182 -1.58 -4.24 13.97
N GLN A 183 -2.82 -4.25 13.50
CA GLN A 183 -4.00 -4.46 14.35
C GLN A 183 -4.08 -5.89 14.90
N MET A 184 -3.75 -6.91 14.08
CA MET A 184 -3.64 -8.29 14.56
C MET A 184 -2.62 -8.39 15.69
N ALA A 185 -1.44 -7.83 15.47
CA ALA A 185 -0.39 -7.69 16.47
C ALA A 185 -0.88 -7.01 17.75
N GLU A 186 -1.49 -5.81 17.65
CA GLU A 186 -1.89 -5.03 18.82
C GLU A 186 -2.85 -5.80 19.74
N SER A 187 -3.67 -6.68 19.17
CA SER A 187 -4.51 -7.63 19.91
C SER A 187 -3.69 -8.62 20.76
N VAL A 188 -2.59 -9.16 20.23
CA VAL A 188 -1.86 -10.28 20.85
C VAL A 188 -0.92 -9.87 21.98
N ALA A 189 -0.32 -8.67 22.00
CA ALA A 189 0.33 -8.24 23.26
C ALA A 189 -0.68 -7.78 24.33
N LYS A 190 -1.87 -7.30 23.95
CA LYS A 190 -2.96 -7.08 24.92
C LYS A 190 -3.35 -8.41 25.58
N GLU A 191 -3.43 -9.49 24.81
CA GLU A 191 -3.64 -10.85 25.33
C GLU A 191 -2.46 -11.33 26.19
N ASN A 192 -1.20 -11.16 25.76
CA ASN A 192 -0.03 -11.48 26.60
C ASN A 192 -0.02 -10.74 27.93
N VAL A 193 -0.25 -9.44 27.92
CA VAL A 193 -0.26 -8.63 29.14
C VAL A 193 -1.37 -9.11 30.06
N MET A 194 -2.55 -9.47 29.54
CA MET A 194 -3.62 -10.08 30.32
C MET A 194 -3.21 -11.45 30.92
N LEU A 195 -2.65 -12.35 30.11
CA LEU A 195 -2.23 -13.69 30.55
C LEU A 195 -1.07 -13.65 31.55
N ARG A 196 -0.13 -12.72 31.40
CA ARG A 196 0.95 -12.49 32.39
C ARG A 196 0.40 -12.01 33.72
N HIS A 197 -0.61 -11.15 33.75
CA HIS A 197 -1.27 -10.74 35.00
C HIS A 197 -2.06 -11.89 35.66
N GLU A 198 -2.80 -12.70 34.90
CA GLU A 198 -3.47 -13.90 35.44
C GLU A 198 -2.44 -14.90 35.98
N LEU A 199 -1.34 -15.14 35.26
CA LEU A 199 -0.27 -16.04 35.71
C LEU A 199 0.37 -15.56 37.03
N ILE A 200 0.64 -14.27 37.18
CA ILE A 200 1.15 -13.68 38.43
C ILE A 200 0.14 -13.88 39.57
N ALA A 201 -1.14 -13.53 39.34
CA ALA A 201 -2.21 -13.71 40.33
C ALA A 201 -2.38 -15.17 40.76
N ARG A 202 -2.18 -16.14 39.85
CA ARG A 202 -2.19 -17.58 40.18
C ARG A 202 -0.98 -18.03 40.96
N CYS A 203 0.21 -17.48 40.69
CA CYS A 203 1.39 -17.73 41.50
C CYS A 203 1.19 -17.23 42.95
N GLU A 204 0.67 -16.01 43.12
CA GLU A 204 0.31 -15.45 44.43
C GLU A 204 -0.75 -16.30 45.15
N GLU A 205 -1.81 -16.75 44.45
CA GLU A 205 -2.86 -17.62 44.99
C GLU A 205 -2.31 -18.98 45.47
N LEU A 206 -1.32 -19.55 44.76
CA LEU A 206 -0.66 -20.81 45.12
C LEU A 206 0.36 -20.66 46.26
N GLU A 207 1.03 -19.51 46.37
CA GLU A 207 1.91 -19.17 47.49
C GLU A 207 1.09 -19.00 48.78
N ILE A 208 -0.02 -18.25 48.74
CA ILE A 208 -0.94 -18.09 49.87
C ILE A 208 -1.44 -19.46 50.35
N ARG A 209 -1.97 -20.31 49.45
CA ARG A 209 -2.43 -21.66 49.82
C ARG A 209 -1.31 -22.55 50.38
N THR A 210 -0.08 -22.32 49.97
CA THR A 210 1.08 -23.04 50.51
C THR A 210 1.37 -22.63 51.94
N ILE A 211 1.39 -21.32 52.22
CA ILE A 211 1.54 -20.78 53.57
C ILE A 211 0.38 -21.24 54.48
N GLU A 212 -0.87 -21.18 54.02
CA GLU A 212 -2.03 -21.68 54.78
C GLU A 212 -1.91 -23.17 55.13
N ARG A 213 -1.51 -24.00 54.17
CA ARG A 213 -1.33 -25.44 54.35
C ARG A 213 -0.18 -25.76 55.31
N ASP A 214 0.93 -25.03 55.24
CA ASP A 214 2.08 -25.23 56.11
C ASP A 214 1.76 -24.80 57.56
N LEU A 215 1.09 -23.66 57.74
CA LEU A 215 0.57 -23.21 59.05
C LEU A 215 -0.46 -24.20 59.63
N SER A 216 -1.36 -24.74 58.81
CA SER A 216 -2.34 -25.75 59.22
C SER A 216 -1.65 -27.06 59.65
N THR A 217 -0.61 -27.47 58.92
CA THR A 217 0.22 -28.64 59.27
C THR A 217 0.96 -28.42 60.60
N GLN A 218 1.54 -27.22 60.79
CA GLN A 218 2.19 -26.83 62.06
C GLN A 218 1.21 -26.79 63.24
N ALA A 219 -0.04 -26.34 63.02
CA ALA A 219 -1.10 -26.36 64.02
C ALA A 219 -1.51 -27.81 64.38
N ALA A 220 -1.66 -28.69 63.39
CA ALA A 220 -1.96 -30.10 63.61
C ALA A 220 -0.80 -30.82 64.36
N GLU A 221 0.45 -30.56 63.99
CA GLU A 221 1.63 -31.08 64.68
C GLU A 221 1.72 -30.59 66.13
N THR A 222 1.49 -29.30 66.40
CA THR A 222 1.56 -28.76 67.75
C THR A 222 0.42 -29.26 68.63
N ALA A 223 -0.80 -29.38 68.09
CA ALA A 223 -1.90 -30.05 68.75
C ALA A 223 -1.59 -31.54 69.05
N SER A 224 -1.00 -32.26 68.09
CA SER A 224 -0.59 -33.66 68.27
C SER A 224 0.50 -33.81 69.35
N LYS A 225 1.51 -32.94 69.36
CA LYS A 225 2.56 -32.90 70.39
C LYS A 225 1.97 -32.60 71.78
N GLN A 226 1.03 -31.65 71.87
CA GLN A 226 0.31 -31.35 73.12
C GLN A 226 -0.55 -32.53 73.59
N GLN A 227 -1.33 -33.17 72.70
CA GLN A 227 -2.12 -34.35 73.02
C GLN A 227 -1.23 -35.52 73.47
N LEU A 228 -0.11 -35.77 72.80
CA LEU A 228 0.86 -36.79 73.18
C LEU A 228 1.45 -36.51 74.57
N ASP A 229 1.72 -35.25 74.93
CA ASP A 229 2.18 -34.88 76.27
C ASP A 229 1.08 -34.92 77.33
N VAL A 230 -0.18 -34.64 76.96
CA VAL A 230 -1.35 -34.90 77.82
C VAL A 230 -1.50 -36.41 78.05
N ILE A 231 -1.36 -37.25 77.01
CA ILE A 231 -1.39 -38.72 77.13
C ILE A 231 -0.23 -39.22 78.01
N LYS A 232 0.99 -38.68 77.87
CA LYS A 232 2.11 -38.99 78.80
C LYS A 232 1.79 -38.57 80.24
N LYS A 233 1.18 -37.40 80.45
CA LYS A 233 0.76 -36.91 81.78
C LYS A 233 -0.36 -37.78 82.36
N VAL A 234 -1.36 -38.15 81.56
CA VAL A 234 -2.46 -39.06 81.97
C VAL A 234 -1.92 -40.46 82.25
N ALA A 235 -1.01 -41.02 81.45
CA ALA A 235 -0.39 -42.31 81.72
C ALA A 235 0.47 -42.29 82.99
N LYS A 236 1.18 -41.19 83.27
CA LYS A 236 1.87 -40.97 84.55
C LYS A 236 0.89 -40.84 85.71
N LEU A 237 -0.16 -40.03 85.59
CA LEU A 237 -1.22 -39.87 86.58
C LEU A 237 -2.06 -41.13 86.76
N GLU A 238 -2.16 -42.02 85.77
CA GLU A 238 -2.76 -43.35 85.89
C GLU A 238 -1.82 -44.29 86.63
N ALA A 239 -0.53 -44.32 86.28
CA ALA A 239 0.46 -45.08 87.04
C ALA A 239 0.53 -44.58 88.50
N GLU A 240 0.37 -43.27 88.72
CA GLU A 240 0.27 -42.66 90.04
C GLU A 240 -1.09 -42.87 90.70
N CYS A 241 -2.21 -42.96 89.98
CA CYS A 241 -3.52 -43.36 90.53
C CYS A 241 -3.67 -44.88 90.68
N ARG A 242 -2.75 -45.68 90.13
CA ARG A 242 -2.55 -47.11 90.46
C ARG A 242 -1.66 -47.22 91.70
N LYS A 243 -0.52 -46.51 91.74
CA LYS A 243 0.30 -46.35 92.95
C LYS A 243 -0.48 -45.74 94.11
N LEU A 244 -1.40 -44.81 93.87
CA LEU A 244 -2.34 -44.18 94.82
C LEU A 244 -3.68 -44.93 94.88
N ARG A 245 -3.84 -46.09 94.24
CA ARG A 245 -4.80 -47.10 94.71
C ARG A 245 -4.14 -48.07 95.69
N THR A 246 -2.82 -48.27 95.60
CA THR A 246 -1.99 -48.85 96.68
C THR A 246 -1.50 -47.82 97.72
N MET A 247 -1.69 -46.52 97.48
CA MET A 247 -1.26 -45.38 98.32
C MET A 247 -2.29 -44.23 98.39
N LEU A 248 -3.59 -44.48 98.18
CA LEU A 248 -4.67 -43.77 98.90
C LEU A 248 -4.93 -44.45 100.26
N SER A 249 -4.21 -45.52 100.50
CA SER A 249 -3.47 -45.73 101.73
C SER A 249 -2.44 -44.60 102.12
N LYS A 250 -2.38 -43.38 101.46
CA LYS A 250 -1.47 -42.17 101.67
C LYS A 250 -1.86 -40.71 101.14
N SER A 251 -1.84 -40.30 99.84
CA SER A 251 -2.08 -38.90 99.22
C SER A 251 -0.87 -37.85 99.15
N SER A 252 -0.78 -36.62 98.51
CA SER A 252 -1.43 -35.81 97.38
C SER A 252 -0.78 -34.35 97.12
N PHE A 253 -1.23 -33.53 96.10
CA PHE A 253 -1.11 -32.02 95.82
C PHE A 253 0.18 -31.39 95.12
N ASN A 254 0.39 -30.15 94.56
CA ASN A 254 -0.26 -28.95 93.83
C ASN A 254 0.91 -27.97 93.29
N ASP A 255 0.94 -26.78 92.59
CA ASP A 255 0.13 -25.67 91.90
C ASP A 255 1.06 -24.92 90.80
N HIS A 256 1.10 -23.67 90.19
CA HIS A 256 0.52 -22.26 90.02
C HIS A 256 1.21 -21.58 88.71
N ARG A 257 1.27 -20.32 88.13
CA ARG A 257 0.71 -18.88 87.95
C ARG A 257 1.57 -18.13 86.79
N SER A 258 1.63 -16.85 86.27
CA SER A 258 0.87 -15.56 85.88
C SER A 258 1.87 -14.43 85.35
N THR A 259 1.72 -13.24 84.64
CA THR A 259 0.73 -12.36 83.86
C THR A 259 1.32 -10.97 83.30
N ASP A 260 0.87 -10.41 82.13
CA ASP A 260 0.72 -8.95 81.61
C ASP A 260 1.90 -7.89 81.35
N SER A 261 1.86 -6.69 80.63
CA SER A 261 1.12 -6.01 79.47
C SER A 261 1.58 -4.49 79.09
N HIS A 262 1.11 -3.82 77.97
CA HIS A 262 1.11 -2.32 77.54
C HIS A 262 2.31 -1.63 76.71
N SER A 263 2.33 -0.42 75.99
CA SER A 263 1.39 0.54 75.24
C SER A 263 2.02 1.88 74.55
N ASP A 264 1.50 2.41 73.38
CA ASP A 264 1.38 3.83 72.76
C ASP A 264 2.56 4.88 72.50
N ALA A 265 2.55 6.09 71.79
CA ALA A 265 1.90 6.89 70.64
C ALA A 265 2.50 8.40 70.50
N SER A 266 2.30 9.44 69.59
CA SER A 266 2.04 9.76 68.12
C SER A 266 2.10 11.33 67.69
N CYS A 267 2.02 11.76 66.37
CA CYS A 267 1.72 13.13 65.69
C CYS A 267 2.75 14.36 65.52
N SER A 268 2.66 15.51 64.73
CA SER A 268 2.10 16.01 63.37
C SER A 268 2.35 17.55 62.93
N GLU A 269 2.27 17.94 61.60
CA GLU A 269 1.85 19.26 60.87
C GLU A 269 2.74 20.58 60.51
N SER A 270 2.34 21.40 59.45
CA SER A 270 2.63 22.86 59.03
C SER A 270 3.91 23.32 58.19
N GLY A 271 4.13 24.47 57.42
CA GLY A 271 3.39 25.65 56.79
C GLY A 271 4.24 26.93 56.28
N GLY A 272 3.87 27.80 55.26
CA GLY A 272 4.54 29.14 54.89
C GLY A 272 4.42 29.84 53.45
N ALA A 273 4.81 31.15 53.19
CA ALA A 273 4.66 31.92 51.86
C ALA A 273 5.43 33.30 51.53
N SER A 274 5.45 33.76 50.22
CA SER A 274 5.51 35.16 49.56
C SER A 274 6.79 35.98 49.09
N SER A 275 6.68 36.84 48.01
CA SER A 275 7.72 37.76 47.35
C SER A 275 7.20 38.85 46.32
N MET A 276 8.01 39.78 45.71
CA MET A 276 7.58 41.02 44.92
C MET A 276 8.63 41.80 43.98
N LEU A 277 8.22 42.79 43.12
CA LEU A 277 8.95 43.96 42.42
C LEU A 277 9.43 43.83 40.90
N ILE A 278 9.82 44.79 39.99
CA ILE A 278 10.03 46.32 39.88
C ILE A 278 10.17 46.96 38.39
N GLU A 279 9.95 48.30 38.19
CA GLU A 279 10.37 49.32 37.10
C GLU A 279 10.20 49.11 35.52
N LYS A 280 10.57 49.95 34.48
CA LYS A 280 11.27 51.30 34.20
C LYS A 280 10.87 52.03 32.83
N ARG A 281 11.63 53.04 32.27
CA ARG A 281 11.34 53.88 31.01
C ARG A 281 12.56 54.60 30.29
N SER A 282 12.39 55.14 29.03
CA SER A 282 13.23 56.18 28.34
C SER A 282 12.54 56.88 27.10
N LEU A 283 12.94 58.10 26.65
CA LEU A 283 12.54 58.81 25.38
C LEU A 283 13.24 60.19 25.11
N GLN A 284 13.81 60.50 23.92
CA GLN A 284 14.19 61.87 23.43
C GLN A 284 14.61 61.95 21.92
N GLY A 285 14.57 63.12 21.23
CA GLY A 285 15.07 63.37 19.85
C GLY A 285 14.95 64.85 19.35
N THR A 286 15.64 65.28 18.26
CA THR A 286 15.81 66.72 17.83
C THR A 286 16.04 66.98 16.31
N SER A 287 15.75 68.23 15.84
CA SER A 287 16.15 68.95 14.57
C SER A 287 15.63 68.45 13.19
N SER A 288 15.32 69.22 12.10
CA SER A 288 15.40 70.66 11.63
C SER A 288 16.64 71.13 10.83
N SER A 289 16.63 72.00 9.78
CA SER A 289 15.64 72.56 8.79
C SER A 289 16.35 73.49 7.74
N ILE A 290 15.88 73.67 6.48
CA ILE A 290 16.35 74.64 5.43
C ILE A 290 15.27 74.89 4.34
N GLU A 291 15.15 76.12 3.81
CA GLU A 291 14.58 76.50 2.48
C GLU A 291 15.01 77.94 2.09
N ILE A 292 15.41 78.21 0.82
CA ILE A 292 15.77 79.55 0.27
C ILE A 292 15.47 79.59 -1.25
N ASP A 293 14.96 80.72 -1.76
CA ASP A 293 14.62 80.99 -3.17
C ASP A 293 15.14 82.38 -3.62
N LEU A 294 15.71 82.50 -4.84
CA LEU A 294 16.03 83.77 -5.53
C LEU A 294 16.57 83.58 -6.98
N MET A 295 15.98 84.23 -8.00
CA MET A 295 16.65 85.01 -9.08
C MET A 295 15.69 85.46 -10.22
N GLY A 296 16.08 86.50 -10.98
CA GLY A 296 15.37 87.04 -12.16
C GLY A 296 16.16 88.18 -12.85
N ASP A 297 15.77 88.62 -14.05
CA ASP A 297 16.53 89.56 -14.91
C ASP A 297 15.66 90.52 -15.79
N PHE A 298 16.30 91.48 -16.49
CA PHE A 298 15.73 92.74 -17.04
C PHE A 298 15.80 92.92 -18.61
N LEU A 299 15.27 94.03 -19.16
CA LEU A 299 15.26 94.43 -20.61
C LEU A 299 15.37 95.97 -20.82
N GLU A 300 15.99 96.49 -21.91
CA GLU A 300 16.11 97.96 -22.20
C GLU A 300 16.51 98.43 -23.66
N MET A 301 16.06 99.65 -24.09
CA MET A 301 16.56 100.67 -25.12
C MET A 301 16.57 100.46 -26.70
N GLU A 302 16.86 101.44 -27.63
CA GLU A 302 16.23 102.78 -28.02
C GLU A 302 16.92 103.69 -29.20
N ARG A 303 16.15 104.29 -30.19
CA ARG A 303 16.17 105.54 -31.14
C ARG A 303 17.46 106.25 -31.82
N LEU A 304 17.53 107.27 -32.77
CA LEU A 304 16.90 107.84 -34.08
C LEU A 304 17.64 109.14 -34.74
N VAL A 305 17.65 109.49 -36.09
CA VAL A 305 18.16 110.81 -36.76
C VAL A 305 17.89 111.10 -38.33
N ALA A 306 18.02 112.34 -38.95
CA ALA A 306 17.95 112.71 -40.47
C ALA A 306 18.28 114.21 -40.99
N LEU A 307 18.26 114.56 -42.35
CA LEU A 307 17.93 115.87 -43.13
C LEU A 307 18.77 116.46 -44.42
N PRO A 308 18.85 117.78 -44.92
CA PRO A 308 18.73 118.26 -46.39
C PRO A 308 19.62 119.47 -47.02
N GLU A 309 19.36 120.06 -48.26
CA GLU A 309 19.47 121.55 -48.78
C GLU A 309 19.79 121.99 -50.34
N THR A 310 19.54 123.28 -50.85
CA THR A 310 19.60 123.93 -52.29
C THR A 310 19.72 125.56 -52.38
N PRO A 311 19.48 126.52 -53.41
CA PRO A 311 19.21 126.72 -54.94
C PRO A 311 19.71 128.08 -55.77
N ASP A 312 19.14 128.50 -56.98
CA ASP A 312 19.05 129.84 -57.82
C ASP A 312 20.16 130.46 -58.82
N GLY A 313 20.10 131.45 -59.84
CA GLY A 313 19.15 132.37 -60.65
C GLY A 313 19.76 133.52 -61.66
N ASN A 314 19.02 134.30 -62.57
CA ASN A 314 19.27 135.70 -63.28
C ASN A 314 19.23 136.00 -64.90
N GLY A 315 19.09 137.28 -65.48
CA GLY A 315 19.13 137.74 -66.99
C GLY A 315 18.90 139.28 -67.50
N LYS A 316 19.08 139.75 -68.82
CA LYS A 316 18.88 141.20 -69.42
C LYS A 316 18.84 141.52 -71.03
N SER A 317 18.64 142.79 -71.60
CA SER A 317 18.35 143.23 -73.07
C SER A 317 18.74 144.70 -73.71
N GLU A 318 18.22 145.18 -74.93
CA GLU A 318 17.94 146.61 -75.54
C GLU A 318 18.28 147.15 -77.09
N PRO A 319 18.46 148.47 -77.58
CA PRO A 319 17.98 149.12 -78.94
C PRO A 319 18.97 150.07 -79.84
N GLU A 320 18.80 151.04 -80.87
CA GLU A 320 17.79 151.84 -81.74
C GLU A 320 18.32 152.81 -82.97
N SER A 321 17.48 153.47 -83.87
CA SER A 321 17.59 154.78 -84.75
C SER A 321 17.64 154.94 -86.36
N VAL A 322 17.15 156.08 -87.00
CA VAL A 322 17.02 156.48 -88.50
C VAL A 322 16.82 158.05 -88.77
N THR A 323 16.67 158.85 -89.91
CA THR A 323 16.59 158.91 -91.47
C THR A 323 17.06 160.33 -92.07
N GLU A 324 16.68 161.12 -93.17
CA GLU A 324 15.71 161.24 -94.36
C GLU A 324 15.98 162.41 -95.47
N GLU A 325 15.23 162.48 -96.63
CA GLU A 325 14.79 163.59 -97.64
C GLU A 325 15.50 164.28 -98.90
N ALA A 326 14.68 164.57 -99.98
CA ALA A 326 14.61 165.72 -100.99
C ALA A 326 15.29 165.79 -102.43
N VAL A 327 14.80 166.68 -103.36
CA VAL A 327 14.95 166.69 -104.87
C VAL A 327 15.24 168.11 -105.53
N VAL A 328 15.69 168.18 -106.80
CA VAL A 328 16.34 169.33 -107.53
C VAL A 328 15.52 169.94 -108.73
N HIS A 329 15.96 171.07 -109.31
CA HIS A 329 15.38 171.81 -110.47
C HIS A 329 16.17 171.69 -111.81
N THR A 330 15.54 172.07 -112.93
CA THR A 330 16.01 171.87 -114.33
C THR A 330 17.05 172.89 -114.84
N ASP A 331 17.59 172.61 -116.03
CA ASP A 331 18.77 173.16 -116.73
C ASP A 331 20.09 173.35 -115.94
N ASN A 332 20.08 172.97 -114.67
CA ASN A 332 20.99 171.89 -114.24
C ASN A 332 20.58 170.51 -114.81
N SER A 333 19.39 170.36 -115.44
CA SER A 333 18.66 169.10 -115.63
C SER A 333 19.50 167.89 -116.03
N LEU A 334 20.22 167.91 -117.16
CA LEU A 334 20.97 166.74 -117.60
C LEU A 334 22.24 166.48 -116.76
N VAL A 335 22.83 167.52 -116.15
CA VAL A 335 23.95 167.36 -115.21
C VAL A 335 23.44 166.82 -113.88
N ALA A 336 22.35 167.38 -113.34
CA ALA A 336 21.68 166.90 -112.14
C ALA A 336 20.99 165.54 -112.34
N GLU A 337 20.62 165.15 -113.56
CA GLU A 337 20.12 163.81 -113.89
C GLU A 337 21.28 162.81 -113.98
N ILE A 338 22.45 163.20 -114.52
CA ILE A 338 23.67 162.38 -114.45
C ILE A 338 24.24 162.32 -113.02
N GLU A 339 24.17 163.39 -112.24
CA GLU A 339 24.54 163.42 -110.81
C GLU A 339 23.53 162.64 -109.97
N ALA A 340 22.23 162.70 -110.25
CA ALA A 340 21.23 161.87 -109.60
C ALA A 340 21.33 160.40 -110.02
N LEU A 341 21.69 160.09 -111.28
CA LEU A 341 21.94 158.74 -111.75
C LEU A 341 23.27 158.19 -111.19
N THR A 342 24.31 158.99 -111.02
CA THR A 342 25.57 158.53 -110.37
C THR A 342 25.43 158.46 -108.85
N TYR A 343 24.69 159.36 -108.22
CA TYR A 343 24.27 159.23 -106.82
C TYR A 343 23.41 158.00 -106.61
N ARG A 344 22.46 157.72 -107.51
CA ARG A 344 21.59 156.54 -107.46
C ARG A 344 22.31 155.25 -107.84
N ASN A 345 23.28 155.28 -108.75
CA ASN A 345 24.16 154.16 -108.99
C ASN A 345 25.01 153.88 -107.74
N LYS A 346 25.54 154.92 -107.07
CA LYS A 346 26.23 154.76 -105.79
C LYS A 346 25.30 154.25 -104.68
N GLU A 347 24.05 154.72 -104.61
CA GLU A 347 23.01 154.22 -103.70
C GLU A 347 22.69 152.74 -103.98
N LEU A 348 22.69 152.34 -105.25
CA LEU A 348 22.49 150.95 -105.68
C LEU A 348 23.74 150.09 -105.45
N GLU A 349 24.95 150.62 -105.64
CA GLU A 349 26.23 149.97 -105.32
C GLU A 349 26.34 149.74 -103.81
N GLU A 350 26.03 150.75 -102.98
CA GLU A 350 26.02 150.62 -101.52
C GLU A 350 24.93 149.63 -101.04
N LYS A 351 23.78 149.57 -101.73
CA LYS A 351 22.75 148.54 -101.49
C LYS A 351 23.17 147.16 -101.96
N LEU A 352 23.95 147.06 -103.04
CA LEU A 352 24.45 145.80 -103.57
C LEU A 352 25.59 145.27 -102.68
N GLU A 353 26.49 146.13 -102.21
CA GLU A 353 27.51 145.82 -101.19
C GLU A 353 26.85 145.34 -99.87
N LYS A 354 25.78 146.01 -99.42
CA LYS A 354 24.98 145.55 -98.26
C LYS A 354 24.26 144.23 -98.52
N LEU A 355 23.74 143.99 -99.72
CA LEU A 355 23.12 142.71 -100.09
C LEU A 355 24.14 141.58 -100.27
N GLU A 356 25.35 141.88 -100.73
CA GLU A 356 26.47 140.95 -100.82
C GLU A 356 26.95 140.56 -99.42
N ALA A 357 27.09 141.53 -98.51
CA ALA A 357 27.41 141.28 -97.11
C ALA A 357 26.33 140.44 -96.39
N VAL A 358 25.04 140.74 -96.59
CA VAL A 358 23.92 139.94 -96.06
C VAL A 358 23.84 138.56 -96.74
N LYS A 359 24.20 138.44 -98.02
CA LYS A 359 24.30 137.15 -98.72
C LYS A 359 25.42 136.29 -98.10
N ASP A 360 26.60 136.87 -97.87
CA ASP A 360 27.75 136.17 -97.31
C ASP A 360 27.52 135.79 -95.84
N GLU A 361 26.83 136.65 -95.07
CA GLU A 361 26.35 136.34 -93.72
C GLU A 361 25.37 135.15 -93.75
N LEU A 362 24.32 135.20 -94.59
CA LEU A 362 23.37 134.10 -94.78
C LEU A 362 24.03 132.81 -95.32
N GLU A 363 25.03 132.90 -96.20
CA GLU A 363 25.76 131.73 -96.69
C GLU A 363 26.64 131.12 -95.58
N SER A 364 27.19 131.95 -94.69
CA SER A 364 27.89 131.50 -93.49
C SER A 364 26.95 130.85 -92.46
N GLU A 365 25.73 131.39 -92.27
CA GLU A 365 24.69 130.78 -91.44
C GLU A 365 24.20 129.46 -92.02
N VAL A 366 23.91 129.40 -93.33
CA VAL A 366 23.50 128.15 -94.02
C VAL A 366 24.60 127.08 -93.94
N LYS A 367 25.88 127.48 -94.01
CA LYS A 367 27.00 126.56 -93.79
C LYS A 367 27.06 126.07 -92.34
N CYS A 368 26.91 126.96 -91.36
CA CYS A 368 26.84 126.62 -89.94
C CYS A 368 25.67 125.64 -89.65
N CYS A 369 24.48 125.93 -90.16
CA CYS A 369 23.30 125.07 -90.06
C CYS A 369 23.53 123.69 -90.69
N ARG A 370 24.26 123.58 -91.82
CA ARG A 370 24.60 122.30 -92.45
C ARG A 370 25.63 121.49 -91.63
N GLU A 371 26.58 122.18 -90.99
CA GLU A 371 27.54 121.53 -90.07
C GLU A 371 26.80 121.00 -88.83
N VAL A 372 25.85 121.74 -88.27
CA VAL A 372 24.95 121.29 -87.20
C VAL A 372 24.05 120.13 -87.65
N GLU A 373 23.42 120.21 -88.83
CA GLU A 373 22.61 119.12 -89.42
C GLU A 373 23.42 117.82 -89.52
N SER A 374 24.67 117.91 -90.01
CA SER A 374 25.55 116.74 -90.11
C SER A 374 25.91 116.15 -88.74
N THR A 375 26.09 117.00 -87.73
CA THR A 375 26.40 116.59 -86.35
C THR A 375 25.21 115.87 -85.72
N LEU A 376 24.02 116.47 -85.77
CA LEU A 376 22.76 115.88 -85.30
C LEU A 376 22.44 114.55 -86.01
N ARG A 377 22.82 114.41 -87.28
CA ARG A 377 22.67 113.17 -88.02
C ARG A 377 23.61 112.07 -87.51
N PHE A 378 24.88 112.37 -87.24
CA PHE A 378 25.79 111.40 -86.63
C PHE A 378 25.35 111.01 -85.21
N GLU A 379 24.83 111.95 -84.42
CA GLU A 379 24.24 111.66 -83.11
C GLU A 379 23.00 110.75 -83.23
N LEU A 380 22.12 111.00 -84.19
CA LEU A 380 20.94 110.17 -84.46
C LEU A 380 21.32 108.75 -84.92
N ASP A 381 22.30 108.62 -85.83
CA ASP A 381 22.80 107.32 -86.30
C ASP A 381 23.49 106.54 -85.14
N ALA A 382 24.20 107.22 -84.24
CA ALA A 382 24.79 106.62 -83.05
C ALA A 382 23.71 106.14 -82.06
N ILE A 383 22.72 106.97 -81.74
CA ILE A 383 21.56 106.61 -80.90
C ILE A 383 20.78 105.44 -81.50
N PHE A 384 20.66 105.37 -82.83
CA PHE A 384 20.05 104.24 -83.51
C PHE A 384 20.85 102.94 -83.34
N CYS A 385 22.18 103.01 -83.44
CA CYS A 385 23.05 101.86 -83.17
C CYS A 385 22.92 101.39 -81.72
N GLU A 386 22.99 102.30 -80.73
CA GLU A 386 22.81 101.98 -79.31
C GLU A 386 21.44 101.36 -79.02
N LYS A 387 20.38 101.86 -79.66
CA LYS A 387 19.03 101.31 -79.56
C LYS A 387 18.99 99.84 -80.04
N VAL A 388 19.53 99.54 -81.21
CA VAL A 388 19.56 98.16 -81.76
C VAL A 388 20.37 97.23 -80.85
N ASP A 389 21.45 97.74 -80.28
CA ASP A 389 22.31 97.00 -79.34
C ASP A 389 21.58 96.71 -78.01
N LEU A 390 20.76 97.65 -77.52
CA LEU A 390 19.87 97.46 -76.36
C LEU A 390 18.70 96.52 -76.66
N GLU A 391 18.09 96.58 -77.85
CA GLU A 391 17.06 95.64 -78.30
C GLU A 391 17.63 94.21 -78.38
N SER A 392 18.86 94.03 -78.89
CA SER A 392 19.55 92.73 -78.90
C SER A 392 19.86 92.20 -77.48
N LYS A 393 20.25 93.08 -76.55
CA LYS A 393 20.48 92.71 -75.13
C LYS A 393 19.17 92.33 -74.45
N LEU A 394 18.09 93.08 -74.69
CA LEU A 394 16.76 92.80 -74.17
C LEU A 394 16.24 91.45 -74.66
N GLU A 395 16.43 91.11 -75.94
CA GLU A 395 15.98 89.81 -76.49
C GLU A 395 16.74 88.63 -75.88
N LYS A 396 18.06 88.77 -75.67
CA LYS A 396 18.86 87.76 -74.95
C LYS A 396 18.36 87.55 -73.52
N LEU A 397 18.06 88.63 -72.82
CA LEU A 397 17.52 88.59 -71.45
C LEU A 397 16.11 87.98 -71.38
N LYS A 398 15.26 88.12 -72.42
CA LYS A 398 14.00 87.36 -72.52
C LYS A 398 14.28 85.86 -72.61
N VAL A 399 15.13 85.44 -73.55
CA VAL A 399 15.46 84.01 -73.74
C VAL A 399 16.08 83.39 -72.48
N GLU A 400 16.91 84.14 -71.74
CA GLU A 400 17.43 83.69 -70.44
C GLU A 400 16.36 83.65 -69.35
N LYS A 401 15.47 84.65 -69.27
CA LYS A 401 14.31 84.65 -68.36
C LYS A 401 13.40 83.45 -68.62
N ASP A 402 12.97 83.25 -69.86
CA ASP A 402 12.00 82.21 -70.23
C ASP A 402 12.60 80.80 -70.00
N LYS A 403 13.92 80.66 -70.23
CA LYS A 403 14.68 79.45 -69.84
C LYS A 403 14.70 79.26 -68.31
N LEU A 404 14.93 80.31 -67.52
CA LEU A 404 14.89 80.22 -66.06
C LEU A 404 13.50 79.90 -65.54
N GLU A 405 12.43 80.49 -66.10
CA GLU A 405 11.04 80.17 -65.76
C GLU A 405 10.71 78.71 -66.08
N SER A 406 11.12 78.19 -67.24
CA SER A 406 10.95 76.76 -67.57
C SER A 406 11.69 75.83 -66.60
N LYS A 407 12.85 76.24 -66.08
CA LYS A 407 13.57 75.48 -65.05
C LYS A 407 12.87 75.56 -63.70
N VAL A 408 12.37 76.73 -63.30
CA VAL A 408 11.63 76.91 -62.04
C VAL A 408 10.36 76.08 -62.01
N GLU A 409 9.64 75.96 -63.13
CA GLU A 409 8.47 75.07 -63.19
C GLU A 409 8.87 73.58 -63.09
N SER A 410 9.95 73.15 -63.76
CA SER A 410 10.44 71.77 -63.66
C SER A 410 10.99 71.43 -62.26
N ASP A 411 11.72 72.35 -61.61
CA ASP A 411 12.17 72.21 -60.22
C ASP A 411 10.97 72.11 -59.25
N ARG A 412 9.88 72.84 -59.55
CA ARG A 412 8.62 72.86 -58.79
C ARG A 412 7.77 71.61 -59.00
N GLU A 413 7.75 71.04 -60.20
CA GLU A 413 7.16 69.72 -60.46
C GLU A 413 7.86 68.66 -59.60
N VAL A 414 9.19 68.66 -59.57
CA VAL A 414 9.99 67.75 -58.71
C VAL A 414 9.76 68.00 -57.21
N GLU A 415 9.64 69.26 -56.77
CA GLU A 415 9.25 69.57 -55.38
C GLU A 415 7.88 68.95 -55.04
N SER A 416 6.92 69.01 -55.98
CA SER A 416 5.58 68.46 -55.78
C SER A 416 5.57 66.93 -55.68
N THR A 417 6.38 66.23 -56.48
CA THR A 417 6.48 64.76 -56.40
C THR A 417 7.15 64.32 -55.11
N LEU A 418 8.29 64.93 -54.75
CA LEU A 418 8.99 64.62 -53.50
C LEU A 418 8.12 64.92 -52.26
N ARG A 419 7.28 65.95 -52.32
CA ARG A 419 6.31 66.25 -51.26
C ARG A 419 5.26 65.16 -51.10
N LEU A 420 4.72 64.62 -52.19
CA LEU A 420 3.75 63.53 -52.15
C LEU A 420 4.39 62.22 -51.66
N GLU A 421 5.63 61.93 -52.06
CA GLU A 421 6.40 60.79 -51.54
C GLU A 421 6.65 60.92 -50.02
N LEU A 422 7.03 62.11 -49.54
CA LEU A 422 7.19 62.37 -48.11
C LEU A 422 5.87 62.24 -47.33
N GLU A 423 4.75 62.69 -47.91
CA GLU A 423 3.41 62.56 -47.29
C GLU A 423 2.98 61.09 -47.19
N ALA A 424 3.23 60.28 -48.23
CA ALA A 424 3.00 58.83 -48.21
C ALA A 424 3.89 58.11 -47.16
N ILE A 425 5.18 58.45 -47.08
CA ILE A 425 6.10 57.89 -46.06
C ILE A 425 5.67 58.28 -44.64
N VAL A 426 5.07 59.46 -44.45
CA VAL A 426 4.50 59.87 -43.15
C VAL A 426 3.24 59.05 -42.82
N CYS A 427 2.38 58.74 -43.79
CA CYS A 427 1.25 57.82 -43.59
C CYS A 427 1.72 56.41 -43.18
N ASP A 428 2.65 55.81 -43.93
CA ASP A 428 3.23 54.50 -43.63
C ASP A 428 3.86 54.46 -42.23
N LYS A 429 4.56 55.54 -41.84
CA LYS A 429 5.14 55.69 -40.50
C LYS A 429 4.06 55.66 -39.42
N VAL A 430 2.97 56.41 -39.58
CA VAL A 430 1.87 56.47 -38.59
C VAL A 430 1.14 55.12 -38.50
N GLU A 431 0.98 54.38 -39.59
CA GLU A 431 0.46 53.02 -39.55
C GLU A 431 1.40 52.08 -38.77
N LEU A 432 2.72 52.17 -38.98
CA LEU A 432 3.71 51.38 -38.26
C LEU A 432 3.77 51.74 -36.76
N GLU A 433 3.67 53.03 -36.41
CA GLU A 433 3.58 53.49 -35.01
C GLU A 433 2.31 52.93 -34.34
N SER A 434 1.17 52.92 -35.02
CA SER A 434 -0.05 52.30 -34.49
C SER A 434 -0.03 50.77 -34.50
N LYS A 435 0.78 50.11 -35.35
CA LYS A 435 1.05 48.66 -35.25
C LYS A 435 1.95 48.35 -34.03
N LEU A 436 2.95 49.20 -33.75
CA LEU A 436 3.84 49.08 -32.60
C LEU A 436 3.08 49.19 -31.27
N GLU A 437 2.29 50.25 -31.10
CA GLU A 437 1.48 50.51 -29.89
C GLU A 437 0.59 49.30 -29.51
N LYS A 438 -0.02 48.65 -30.50
CA LYS A 438 -0.85 47.44 -30.27
C LYS A 438 -0.01 46.25 -29.80
N LEU A 439 1.15 46.03 -30.40
CA LEU A 439 2.06 44.95 -30.00
C LEU A 439 2.69 45.20 -28.62
N GLU A 440 2.91 46.45 -28.23
CA GLU A 440 3.34 46.82 -26.89
C GLU A 440 2.23 46.55 -25.85
N ALA A 441 0.97 46.89 -26.15
CA ALA A 441 -0.17 46.57 -25.29
C ALA A 441 -0.40 45.04 -25.16
N GLU A 442 -0.33 44.28 -26.27
CA GLU A 442 -0.38 42.81 -26.24
C GLU A 442 0.76 42.20 -25.41
N ARG A 443 1.98 42.78 -25.49
CA ARG A 443 3.11 42.37 -24.65
C ARG A 443 2.84 42.63 -23.17
N GLU A 444 2.34 43.80 -22.79
CA GLU A 444 2.03 44.11 -21.38
C GLU A 444 0.94 43.18 -20.83
N GLU A 445 -0.09 42.86 -21.61
CA GLU A 445 -1.11 41.89 -21.22
C GLU A 445 -0.49 40.50 -20.98
N LEU A 446 0.37 40.01 -21.89
CA LEU A 446 1.08 38.74 -21.74
C LEU A 446 2.06 38.74 -20.55
N GLU A 447 2.78 39.84 -20.29
CA GLU A 447 3.67 39.96 -19.14
C GLU A 447 2.90 39.93 -17.82
N SER A 448 1.68 40.50 -17.77
CA SER A 448 0.78 40.39 -16.62
C SER A 448 0.27 38.95 -16.38
N LYS A 449 -0.02 38.20 -17.45
CA LYS A 449 -0.42 36.78 -17.40
C LYS A 449 0.72 35.91 -16.90
N VAL A 450 1.92 36.03 -17.49
CA VAL A 450 3.13 35.32 -17.06
C VAL A 450 3.45 35.61 -15.58
N LYS A 451 3.22 36.84 -15.10
CA LYS A 451 3.38 37.17 -13.68
C LYS A 451 2.39 36.42 -12.78
N SER A 452 1.09 36.43 -13.11
CA SER A 452 0.07 35.75 -12.30
C SER A 452 0.17 34.21 -12.36
N GLU A 453 0.52 33.64 -13.52
CA GLU A 453 0.88 32.22 -13.62
C GLU A 453 2.08 31.86 -12.75
N LYS A 454 3.12 32.70 -12.72
CA LYS A 454 4.29 32.51 -11.86
C LYS A 454 3.94 32.60 -10.37
N GLU A 455 3.00 33.45 -9.99
CA GLU A 455 2.47 33.51 -8.62
C GLU A 455 1.71 32.21 -8.26
N VAL A 456 0.85 31.68 -9.14
CA VAL A 456 0.17 30.38 -8.96
C VAL A 456 1.15 29.20 -8.89
N VAL A 457 2.18 29.18 -9.74
CA VAL A 457 3.24 28.16 -9.66
C VAL A 457 3.99 28.24 -8.32
N SER A 458 4.14 29.44 -7.76
CA SER A 458 4.78 29.62 -6.45
C SER A 458 3.93 29.10 -5.29
N THR A 459 2.59 29.23 -5.33
CA THR A 459 1.70 28.68 -4.30
C THR A 459 1.62 27.15 -4.40
N VAL A 460 1.41 26.61 -5.61
CA VAL A 460 1.36 25.15 -5.83
C VAL A 460 2.66 24.45 -5.40
N ARG A 461 3.82 25.13 -5.53
CA ARG A 461 5.09 24.61 -5.00
C ARG A 461 5.09 24.55 -3.46
N LEU A 462 4.59 25.57 -2.77
CA LEU A 462 4.49 25.58 -1.31
C LEU A 462 3.50 24.52 -0.80
N ASP A 463 2.39 24.31 -1.51
CA ASP A 463 1.42 23.25 -1.20
C ASP A 463 2.06 21.85 -1.36
N LEU A 464 2.87 21.63 -2.41
CA LEU A 464 3.66 20.41 -2.60
C LEU A 464 4.72 20.22 -1.50
N GLU A 465 5.42 21.28 -1.10
CA GLU A 465 6.40 21.24 0.00
C GLU A 465 5.73 20.87 1.34
N ALA A 466 4.50 21.34 1.58
CA ALA A 466 3.69 20.96 2.74
C ALA A 466 3.23 19.49 2.68
N MET A 467 2.70 19.03 1.54
CA MET A 467 2.28 17.63 1.35
C MET A 467 3.45 16.64 1.51
N VAL A 468 4.67 17.02 1.13
CA VAL A 468 5.88 16.22 1.37
C VAL A 468 6.21 16.12 2.86
N CYS A 469 5.98 17.18 3.64
CA CYS A 469 6.15 17.12 5.10
C CYS A 469 5.12 16.19 5.76
N ASP A 470 3.85 16.30 5.40
CA ASP A 470 2.78 15.42 5.89
C ASP A 470 3.05 13.95 5.55
N LYS A 471 3.51 13.67 4.32
CA LYS A 471 3.94 12.33 3.91
C LYS A 471 5.05 11.78 4.82
N VAL A 472 6.09 12.57 5.10
CA VAL A 472 7.21 12.15 5.98
C VAL A 472 6.75 11.93 7.42
N GLU A 473 5.70 12.61 7.90
CA GLU A 473 5.07 12.27 9.17
C GLU A 473 4.28 10.96 9.14
N LEU A 474 3.54 10.70 8.07
CA LEU A 474 2.80 9.44 7.89
C LEU A 474 3.76 8.25 7.78
N GLU A 475 4.87 8.38 7.05
CA GLU A 475 5.93 7.37 6.98
C GLU A 475 6.53 7.07 8.36
N LYS A 476 6.74 8.07 9.22
CA LYS A 476 7.18 7.86 10.61
C LYS A 476 6.14 7.12 11.45
N LYS A 477 4.86 7.44 11.28
CA LYS A 477 3.74 6.78 11.98
C LYS A 477 3.60 5.31 11.55
N LEU A 478 3.69 5.03 10.25
CA LEU A 478 3.68 3.68 9.68
C LEU A 478 4.87 2.84 10.18
N ASN A 479 6.09 3.38 10.15
CA ASN A 479 7.28 2.67 10.67
C ASN A 479 7.19 2.38 12.18
N LYS A 480 6.48 3.21 12.96
CA LYS A 480 6.22 2.92 14.38
C LYS A 480 5.22 1.78 14.54
N LEU A 481 4.12 1.78 13.78
CA LEU A 481 3.12 0.70 13.82
C LEU A 481 3.72 -0.64 13.35
N GLU A 482 4.57 -0.65 12.32
CA GLU A 482 5.27 -1.85 11.86
C GLU A 482 6.29 -2.36 12.90
N ALA A 483 6.89 -1.49 13.72
CA ALA A 483 7.78 -1.88 14.81
C ALA A 483 7.02 -2.43 16.03
N GLU A 484 5.94 -1.77 16.46
CA GLU A 484 5.04 -2.30 17.50
C GLU A 484 4.48 -3.66 17.06
N LYS A 485 4.12 -3.79 15.78
CA LYS A 485 3.63 -5.03 15.16
C LYS A 485 4.59 -6.22 15.31
N ASP A 486 5.88 -6.04 15.06
CA ASP A 486 6.82 -7.15 15.20
C ASP A 486 7.14 -7.46 16.68
N GLU A 487 7.15 -6.47 17.59
CA GLU A 487 7.20 -6.72 19.05
C GLU A 487 6.00 -7.59 19.49
N HIS A 488 4.80 -7.18 19.12
CA HIS A 488 3.56 -7.93 19.34
C HIS A 488 3.60 -9.38 18.80
N ARG A 489 4.33 -9.62 17.70
CA ARG A 489 4.46 -10.92 17.03
C ARG A 489 5.50 -11.83 17.68
N GLU A 490 6.62 -11.29 18.15
CA GLU A 490 7.52 -12.02 19.05
C GLU A 490 6.73 -12.46 20.30
N VAL A 491 5.94 -11.54 20.83
CA VAL A 491 5.11 -11.72 22.02
C VAL A 491 3.97 -12.75 21.78
N GLU A 492 3.36 -12.83 20.59
CA GLU A 492 2.53 -13.99 20.15
C GLU A 492 3.31 -15.31 20.22
N SER A 493 4.52 -15.34 19.67
CA SER A 493 5.32 -16.56 19.61
C SER A 493 5.69 -17.09 21.01
N THR A 494 5.88 -16.19 21.99
CA THR A 494 6.14 -16.59 23.38
C THR A 494 4.95 -17.30 24.03
N LEU A 495 3.72 -16.76 23.93
CA LEU A 495 2.52 -17.47 24.43
C LEU A 495 2.34 -18.82 23.79
N LYS A 496 2.61 -18.93 22.49
CA LYS A 496 2.42 -20.18 21.75
C LYS A 496 3.32 -21.30 22.30
N LEU A 497 4.56 -20.96 22.66
CA LEU A 497 5.51 -21.88 23.32
C LEU A 497 5.11 -22.16 24.78
N GLU A 498 4.63 -21.17 25.53
CA GLU A 498 4.13 -21.35 26.89
C GLU A 498 2.88 -22.26 26.92
N LEU A 499 1.95 -22.09 25.98
CA LEU A 499 0.78 -22.96 25.78
C LEU A 499 1.19 -24.40 25.44
N GLU A 500 2.15 -24.59 24.53
CA GLU A 500 2.65 -25.92 24.16
C GLU A 500 3.35 -26.62 25.34
N ALA A 501 4.07 -25.87 26.18
CA ALA A 501 4.64 -26.36 27.44
C ALA A 501 3.55 -26.72 28.47
N ILE A 502 2.52 -25.88 28.65
CA ILE A 502 1.39 -26.15 29.56
C ILE A 502 0.59 -27.37 29.10
N VAL A 503 0.33 -27.53 27.79
CA VAL A 503 -0.32 -28.72 27.22
C VAL A 503 0.52 -29.97 27.46
N SER A 504 1.84 -29.88 27.30
CA SER A 504 2.77 -31.00 27.59
C SER A 504 2.74 -31.40 29.07
N ALA A 505 2.77 -30.43 29.99
CA ALA A 505 2.67 -30.68 31.43
C ALA A 505 1.30 -31.24 31.83
N LYS A 506 0.21 -30.77 31.21
CA LYS A 506 -1.15 -31.29 31.39
C LYS A 506 -1.23 -32.78 31.05
N VAL A 507 -0.70 -33.19 29.89
CA VAL A 507 -0.65 -34.59 29.48
C VAL A 507 0.16 -35.45 30.46
N GLU A 508 1.28 -34.93 30.99
CA GLU A 508 2.06 -35.64 32.01
C GLU A 508 1.27 -35.84 33.32
N VAL A 509 0.45 -34.86 33.73
CA VAL A 509 -0.44 -34.98 34.90
C VAL A 509 -1.61 -35.94 34.64
N GLU A 510 -2.19 -35.94 33.45
CA GLU A 510 -3.26 -36.88 33.06
C GLU A 510 -2.75 -38.33 33.07
N ASN A 511 -1.55 -38.58 32.52
CA ASN A 511 -0.89 -39.90 32.60
C ASN A 511 -0.60 -40.34 34.04
N LYS A 512 -0.22 -39.40 34.92
CA LYS A 512 -0.01 -39.68 36.37
C LYS A 512 -1.33 -40.01 37.05
N LEU A 513 -2.43 -39.33 36.69
CA LEU A 513 -3.77 -39.61 37.23
C LEU A 513 -4.25 -41.00 36.82
N GLU A 514 -4.18 -41.37 35.54
CA GLU A 514 -4.57 -42.69 35.05
C GLU A 514 -3.80 -43.81 35.78
N LYS A 515 -2.48 -43.64 35.97
CA LYS A 515 -1.64 -44.57 36.75
C LYS A 515 -2.11 -44.71 38.20
N MET A 516 -2.45 -43.60 38.87
CA MET A 516 -2.98 -43.62 40.24
C MET A 516 -4.37 -44.28 40.33
N GLU A 517 -5.21 -44.17 39.28
CA GLU A 517 -6.50 -44.85 39.23
C GLU A 517 -6.36 -46.37 39.03
N VAL A 518 -5.36 -46.82 38.25
CA VAL A 518 -5.01 -48.25 38.13
C VAL A 518 -4.49 -48.79 39.46
N GLU A 519 -3.52 -48.14 40.10
CA GLU A 519 -2.99 -48.56 41.41
C GLU A 519 -4.10 -48.61 42.49
N LYS A 520 -5.02 -47.65 42.48
CA LYS A 520 -6.21 -47.65 43.34
C LYS A 520 -7.13 -48.85 43.07
N ALA A 521 -7.33 -49.24 41.81
CA ALA A 521 -8.13 -50.40 41.44
C ALA A 521 -7.47 -51.72 41.88
N GLU A 522 -6.16 -51.86 41.71
CA GLU A 522 -5.38 -53.01 42.19
C GLU A 522 -5.44 -53.13 43.73
N LEU A 523 -5.28 -52.01 44.44
CA LEU A 523 -5.40 -51.97 45.90
C LEU A 523 -6.82 -52.29 46.38
N GLN A 524 -7.86 -51.87 45.66
CA GLN A 524 -9.26 -52.24 45.96
C GLN A 524 -9.49 -53.74 45.81
N ILE A 525 -9.00 -54.35 44.72
CA ILE A 525 -9.07 -55.80 44.49
C ILE A 525 -8.34 -56.56 45.62
N SER A 526 -7.13 -56.12 45.98
CA SER A 526 -6.35 -56.69 47.09
C SER A 526 -7.08 -56.58 48.43
N TYR A 527 -7.70 -55.43 48.71
CA TYR A 527 -8.50 -55.22 49.92
C TYR A 527 -9.69 -56.17 50.01
N ASP A 528 -10.47 -56.32 48.93
CA ASP A 528 -11.63 -57.22 48.94
C ASP A 528 -11.21 -58.71 49.06
N ILE A 529 -10.09 -59.12 48.45
CA ILE A 529 -9.51 -60.47 48.65
C ILE A 529 -9.10 -60.70 50.12
N ILE A 530 -8.47 -59.72 50.78
CA ILE A 530 -8.07 -59.82 52.19
C ILE A 530 -9.31 -59.87 53.09
N LYS A 531 -10.32 -59.06 52.79
CA LYS A 531 -11.60 -58.98 53.50
C LYS A 531 -12.43 -60.25 53.38
N ASP A 532 -12.40 -60.94 52.24
CA ASP A 532 -13.08 -62.23 52.09
C ASP A 532 -12.32 -63.36 52.80
N LYS A 533 -10.98 -63.42 52.70
CA LYS A 533 -10.16 -64.33 53.51
C LYS A 533 -10.31 -64.12 55.02
N TYR A 534 -10.54 -62.88 55.45
CA TYR A 534 -10.85 -62.58 56.85
C TYR A 534 -12.17 -63.21 57.29
N LYS A 535 -13.22 -63.17 56.46
CA LYS A 535 -14.50 -63.87 56.74
C LYS A 535 -14.30 -65.39 56.80
N GLU A 536 -13.60 -65.97 55.82
CA GLU A 536 -13.28 -67.40 55.80
C GLU A 536 -12.56 -67.83 57.10
N SER A 537 -11.57 -67.05 57.53
CA SER A 537 -10.86 -67.29 58.78
C SER A 537 -11.72 -67.05 60.04
N GLN A 538 -12.65 -66.10 60.00
CA GLN A 538 -13.57 -65.83 61.10
C GLN A 538 -14.56 -66.98 61.30
N VAL A 539 -15.11 -67.54 60.22
CA VAL A 539 -16.03 -68.68 60.35
C VAL A 539 -15.27 -69.96 60.69
N CYS A 540 -14.07 -70.16 60.14
CA CYS A 540 -13.17 -71.23 60.57
C CYS A 540 -12.90 -71.21 62.09
N LEU A 541 -12.72 -70.02 62.69
CA LEU A 541 -12.60 -69.86 64.14
C LEU A 541 -13.87 -70.32 64.87
N GLN A 542 -15.07 -69.88 64.44
CA GLN A 542 -16.34 -70.28 65.05
C GLN A 542 -16.58 -71.80 64.98
N ASP A 543 -16.15 -72.43 63.89
CA ASP A 543 -16.22 -73.88 63.69
C ASP A 543 -15.19 -74.63 64.59
N ILE A 544 -14.09 -73.99 64.99
CA ILE A 544 -13.13 -74.53 65.96
C ILE A 544 -13.64 -74.31 67.39
N GLU A 545 -14.25 -73.17 67.69
CA GLU A 545 -14.87 -72.85 68.98
C GLU A 545 -16.02 -73.83 69.29
N THR A 546 -16.92 -74.09 68.35
CA THR A 546 -18.01 -75.06 68.52
C THR A 546 -17.51 -76.50 68.71
N LYS A 547 -16.45 -76.92 68.00
CA LYS A 547 -15.78 -78.22 68.25
C LYS A 547 -15.06 -78.27 69.61
N LEU A 548 -14.57 -77.14 70.11
CA LEU A 548 -13.99 -77.06 71.45
C LEU A 548 -15.08 -77.21 72.53
N GLU A 549 -16.24 -76.56 72.34
CA GLU A 549 -17.41 -76.76 73.20
C GLU A 549 -17.92 -78.20 73.17
N GLU A 550 -17.87 -78.86 72.01
CA GLU A 550 -18.18 -80.29 71.87
C GLU A 550 -17.25 -81.18 72.69
N ILE A 551 -15.94 -81.03 72.51
CA ILE A 551 -14.95 -81.80 73.28
C ILE A 551 -15.06 -81.48 74.78
N GLN A 552 -15.44 -80.26 75.17
CA GLN A 552 -15.72 -79.91 76.57
C GLN A 552 -17.01 -80.57 77.10
N ARG A 553 -18.04 -80.79 76.28
CA ARG A 553 -19.24 -81.58 76.63
C ARG A 553 -18.89 -83.06 76.79
N GLU A 554 -18.16 -83.63 75.83
CA GLU A 554 -17.69 -85.02 75.89
C GLU A 554 -16.80 -85.28 77.11
N MET A 555 -15.87 -84.38 77.41
CA MET A 555 -15.01 -84.47 78.61
C MET A 555 -15.80 -84.35 79.91
N LYS A 556 -16.91 -83.61 79.97
CA LYS A 556 -17.78 -83.59 81.16
C LYS A 556 -18.48 -84.93 81.34
N LEU A 557 -19.14 -85.43 80.30
CA LEU A 557 -19.79 -86.75 80.30
C LEU A 557 -18.80 -87.88 80.63
N ALA A 558 -17.59 -87.83 80.10
CA ALA A 558 -16.54 -88.80 80.40
C ALA A 558 -16.05 -88.72 81.87
N ASN A 559 -15.99 -87.53 82.46
CA ASN A 559 -15.68 -87.38 83.89
C ASN A 559 -16.83 -87.82 84.79
N GLU A 560 -18.09 -87.55 84.41
CA GLU A 560 -19.29 -88.00 85.11
C GLU A 560 -19.37 -89.54 85.11
N LEU A 561 -19.19 -90.17 83.94
CA LEU A 561 -19.08 -91.64 83.81
C LEU A 561 -17.86 -92.21 84.56
N LYS A 562 -16.74 -91.49 84.61
CA LYS A 562 -15.57 -91.88 85.42
C LYS A 562 -15.92 -91.90 86.91
N THR A 563 -16.59 -90.86 87.43
CA THR A 563 -16.99 -90.83 88.85
C THR A 563 -18.04 -91.87 89.21
N GLU A 564 -18.94 -92.21 88.29
CA GLU A 564 -19.88 -93.32 88.43
C GLU A 564 -19.14 -94.67 88.51
N VAL A 565 -18.16 -94.92 87.61
CA VAL A 565 -17.34 -96.14 87.63
C VAL A 565 -16.45 -96.21 88.88
N GLU A 566 -15.89 -95.09 89.34
CA GLU A 566 -15.13 -95.02 90.60
C GLU A 566 -16.02 -95.38 91.80
N SER A 567 -17.25 -94.85 91.88
CA SER A 567 -18.19 -95.21 92.95
C SER A 567 -18.68 -96.67 92.88
N GLN A 568 -18.83 -97.23 91.67
CA GLN A 568 -19.12 -98.66 91.50
C GLN A 568 -17.95 -99.53 91.96
N ILE A 569 -16.70 -99.11 91.72
CA ILE A 569 -15.50 -99.80 92.24
C ILE A 569 -15.46 -99.71 93.77
N GLU A 570 -15.64 -98.53 94.37
CA GLU A 570 -15.71 -98.35 95.84
C GLU A 570 -16.78 -99.28 96.47
N SER A 571 -17.95 -99.42 95.83
CA SER A 571 -19.00 -100.33 96.29
C SER A 571 -18.62 -101.81 96.16
N MET A 572 -17.89 -102.20 95.10
CA MET A 572 -17.40 -103.57 94.92
C MET A 572 -16.26 -103.90 95.88
N GLU A 573 -15.39 -102.93 96.18
CA GLU A 573 -14.31 -103.07 97.17
C GLU A 573 -14.90 -103.22 98.58
N ALA A 574 -15.90 -102.42 98.95
CA ALA A 574 -16.62 -102.57 100.22
C ALA A 574 -17.36 -103.92 100.34
N GLU A 575 -17.92 -104.45 99.25
CA GLU A 575 -18.49 -105.81 99.23
C GLU A 575 -17.39 -106.88 99.36
N ALA A 576 -16.22 -106.70 98.74
CA ALA A 576 -15.08 -107.60 98.89
C ALA A 576 -14.52 -107.60 100.32
N GLU A 577 -14.40 -106.44 100.97
CA GLU A 577 -14.01 -106.32 102.38
C GLU A 577 -15.03 -106.97 103.31
N CYS A 578 -16.34 -106.77 103.08
CA CYS A 578 -17.40 -107.41 103.85
C CYS A 578 -17.34 -108.95 103.73
N ASN A 579 -17.11 -109.47 102.52
CA ASN A 579 -16.91 -110.89 102.30
C ASN A 579 -15.60 -111.40 102.93
N HIS A 580 -14.53 -110.60 102.95
CA HIS A 580 -13.27 -110.95 103.60
C HIS A 580 -13.41 -111.05 105.12
N ALA A 581 -14.03 -110.06 105.78
CA ALA A 581 -14.33 -110.11 107.21
C ALA A 581 -15.27 -111.28 107.58
N LYS A 582 -16.18 -111.65 106.68
CA LYS A 582 -17.03 -112.83 106.84
C LYS A 582 -16.25 -114.15 106.70
N ILE A 583 -15.25 -114.20 105.82
CA ILE A 583 -14.31 -115.34 105.73
C ILE A 583 -13.49 -115.44 107.02
N GLU A 584 -12.91 -114.35 107.50
CA GLU A 584 -12.14 -114.31 108.75
C GLU A 584 -12.98 -114.78 109.95
N SER A 585 -14.24 -114.33 110.05
CA SER A 585 -15.19 -114.79 111.07
C SER A 585 -15.52 -116.29 110.97
N LEU A 586 -15.52 -116.88 109.78
CA LEU A 586 -15.72 -118.32 109.57
C LEU A 586 -14.45 -119.12 109.87
N GLU A 587 -13.26 -118.56 109.60
CA GLU A 587 -11.99 -119.16 110.00
C GLU A 587 -11.82 -119.15 111.54
N GLU A 588 -12.26 -118.09 112.21
CA GLU A 588 -12.42 -118.01 113.67
C GLU A 588 -13.39 -119.08 114.23
N GLU A 589 -14.53 -119.30 113.57
CA GLU A 589 -15.50 -120.36 113.92
C GLU A 589 -14.85 -121.75 113.82
N VAL A 590 -14.22 -122.06 112.69
CA VAL A 590 -13.49 -123.32 112.45
C VAL A 590 -12.33 -123.49 113.44
N ARG A 591 -11.63 -122.41 113.82
CA ARG A 591 -10.58 -122.42 114.83
C ARG A 591 -11.15 -122.73 116.23
N ARG A 592 -12.30 -122.17 116.61
CA ARG A 592 -13.00 -122.48 117.86
C ARG A 592 -13.47 -123.94 117.89
N GLU A 593 -14.04 -124.44 116.81
CA GLU A 593 -14.52 -125.82 116.73
C GLU A 593 -13.37 -126.84 116.76
N ARG A 594 -12.23 -126.55 116.12
CA ARG A 594 -11.00 -127.34 116.28
C ARG A 594 -10.50 -127.38 117.73
N LEU A 595 -10.49 -126.25 118.43
CA LEU A 595 -10.11 -126.22 119.86
C LEU A 595 -11.08 -127.01 120.75
N ALA A 596 -12.38 -126.96 120.46
CA ALA A 596 -13.39 -127.78 121.14
C ALA A 596 -13.20 -129.28 120.86
N SER A 597 -12.88 -129.65 119.61
CA SER A 597 -12.52 -131.02 119.21
C SER A 597 -11.24 -131.51 119.89
N ASP A 598 -10.22 -130.67 120.00
CA ASP A 598 -8.97 -130.95 120.72
C ASP A 598 -9.19 -131.13 122.24
N GLU A 599 -10.15 -130.42 122.83
CA GLU A 599 -10.52 -130.60 124.24
C GLU A 599 -11.40 -131.85 124.46
N LEU A 600 -12.30 -132.16 123.53
CA LEU A 600 -13.02 -133.44 123.50
C LEU A 600 -12.04 -134.62 123.42
N ARG A 601 -11.03 -134.54 122.55
CA ARG A 601 -9.97 -135.55 122.46
C ARG A 601 -9.23 -135.74 123.79
N ARG A 602 -8.82 -134.65 124.45
CA ARG A 602 -8.19 -134.70 125.80
C ARG A 602 -9.09 -135.32 126.88
N LYS A 603 -10.43 -135.17 126.77
CA LYS A 603 -11.39 -135.80 127.68
C LYS A 603 -11.56 -137.30 127.40
N CYS A 604 -11.43 -137.75 126.16
CA CYS A 604 -11.36 -139.17 125.83
C CYS A 604 -10.06 -139.81 126.36
N GLU A 605 -8.90 -139.17 126.11
CA GLU A 605 -7.58 -139.62 126.58
C GLU A 605 -7.56 -139.84 128.12
N ALA A 606 -8.15 -138.92 128.89
CA ALA A 606 -8.23 -139.04 130.35
C ALA A 606 -9.13 -140.19 130.86
N LEU A 607 -10.19 -140.52 130.11
CA LEU A 607 -11.08 -141.66 130.45
C LEU A 607 -10.45 -143.01 130.11
N GLU A 608 -9.52 -143.07 129.15
CA GLU A 608 -8.77 -144.29 128.85
C GLU A 608 -7.77 -144.62 129.97
N GLU A 609 -7.10 -143.64 130.58
CA GLU A 609 -6.18 -143.88 131.70
C GLU A 609 -6.90 -144.46 132.94
N GLU A 610 -8.08 -143.95 133.31
CA GLU A 610 -8.85 -144.40 134.49
C GLU A 610 -9.18 -145.91 134.44
N VAL A 611 -9.46 -146.44 133.24
CA VAL A 611 -9.78 -147.86 133.00
C VAL A 611 -8.59 -148.79 133.26
N THR A 612 -7.33 -148.31 133.16
CA THR A 612 -6.14 -149.18 133.18
C THR A 612 -5.75 -149.73 134.56
N THR A 613 -6.28 -149.18 135.65
CA THR A 613 -5.71 -149.37 137.00
C THR A 613 -6.38 -150.44 137.88
N LEU A 614 -7.48 -151.06 137.43
CA LEU A 614 -8.40 -151.84 138.28
C LEU A 614 -8.49 -153.35 137.98
N HIS A 615 -7.46 -153.98 137.38
CA HIS A 615 -7.66 -155.33 136.79
C HIS A 615 -6.54 -156.39 136.86
N GLN A 616 -5.91 -156.61 138.02
CA GLN A 616 -5.10 -157.84 138.20
C GLN A 616 -4.95 -158.36 139.64
N GLU A 617 -5.83 -159.29 140.07
CA GLU A 617 -5.52 -160.20 141.21
C GLU A 617 -6.30 -161.54 141.19
N THR A 618 -5.56 -162.67 141.19
CA THR A 618 -6.00 -164.08 141.46
C THR A 618 -6.93 -164.82 140.47
N ALA A 619 -7.00 -166.16 140.58
CA ALA A 619 -7.57 -167.08 139.58
C ALA A 619 -7.96 -168.47 140.16
N ILE A 620 -8.71 -169.30 139.39
CA ILE A 620 -8.96 -170.76 139.61
C ILE A 620 -9.37 -171.46 138.27
N GLU A 621 -9.08 -172.76 138.14
CA GLU A 621 -9.28 -173.70 136.99
C GLU A 621 -10.75 -174.23 136.84
N PRO A 622 -11.18 -175.13 135.89
CA PRO A 622 -10.44 -176.14 135.04
C PRO A 622 -11.02 -176.45 133.60
N PRO A 623 -10.67 -177.56 132.88
CA PRO A 623 -9.33 -178.03 132.45
C PRO A 623 -9.21 -178.57 130.97
N LYS A 624 -7.98 -178.95 130.59
CA LYS A 624 -7.48 -179.79 129.44
C LYS A 624 -6.85 -179.01 128.26
N ILE A 625 -5.52 -178.94 128.05
CA ILE A 625 -4.45 -179.96 127.87
C ILE A 625 -4.42 -180.52 126.43
N LYS A 626 -3.33 -180.42 125.63
CA LYS A 626 -2.02 -179.74 125.81
C LYS A 626 -1.28 -179.55 124.46
N GLN A 627 -0.18 -178.78 124.53
CA GLN A 627 1.09 -178.91 123.78
C GLN A 627 1.42 -177.79 122.76
N GLU A 628 2.31 -176.90 123.20
CA GLU A 628 3.39 -176.16 122.49
C GLU A 628 3.11 -175.44 121.15
N ASP A 629 3.21 -174.12 121.25
CA ASP A 629 4.15 -173.25 120.51
C ASP A 629 4.15 -173.23 118.97
N MET A 630 3.98 -172.02 118.43
CA MET A 630 5.20 -171.26 118.08
C MET A 630 4.94 -169.76 117.93
N ALA A 631 5.92 -168.96 118.37
CA ALA A 631 6.05 -167.56 117.96
C ALA A 631 6.35 -167.45 116.45
N THR A 632 6.40 -166.23 115.91
CA THR A 632 6.63 -165.94 114.46
C THR A 632 5.36 -165.97 113.57
N ALA A 633 4.19 -165.63 114.15
CA ALA A 633 3.01 -165.20 113.39
C ALA A 633 2.96 -163.68 113.10
N ALA A 634 3.96 -162.92 113.58
CA ALA A 634 4.17 -161.47 113.36
C ALA A 634 4.58 -161.11 111.91
N GLY A 635 3.94 -161.76 110.93
CA GLY A 635 4.14 -161.54 109.50
C GLY A 635 2.91 -161.83 108.64
N LYS A 636 1.76 -162.21 109.21
CA LYS A 636 0.55 -162.56 108.44
C LYS A 636 -0.78 -161.91 108.87
N LEU A 637 -0.77 -160.95 109.80
CA LEU A 637 -1.72 -159.82 109.68
C LEU A 637 -1.35 -158.90 108.49
N ALA A 638 -0.17 -159.12 107.88
CA ALA A 638 0.22 -158.62 106.56
C ALA A 638 -0.30 -159.52 105.39
N ASN A 639 -1.23 -160.45 105.63
CA ASN A 639 -1.98 -161.12 104.56
C ASN A 639 -3.44 -161.50 104.97
N CYS A 640 -4.32 -160.59 105.38
CA CYS A 640 -4.19 -159.15 105.69
C CYS A 640 -5.53 -158.67 106.34
N GLN A 641 -5.75 -157.48 106.90
CA GLN A 641 -5.67 -156.14 106.25
C GLN A 641 -6.11 -156.11 104.74
N LYS A 642 -6.83 -157.16 104.31
CA LYS A 642 -7.32 -157.47 102.95
C LYS A 642 -8.58 -158.32 103.05
N THR A 643 -8.63 -159.25 104.01
CA THR A 643 -9.80 -160.11 104.24
C THR A 643 -10.60 -159.71 105.49
N ILE A 644 -9.97 -159.19 106.55
CA ILE A 644 -10.74 -158.41 107.55
C ILE A 644 -11.10 -157.03 106.97
N ALA A 645 -10.30 -156.51 106.02
CA ALA A 645 -10.71 -155.43 105.11
C ALA A 645 -11.65 -155.90 103.97
N SER A 646 -12.11 -157.16 103.96
CA SER A 646 -13.22 -157.64 103.11
C SER A 646 -14.45 -158.11 103.89
N LEU A 647 -14.31 -158.55 105.15
CA LEU A 647 -15.42 -158.54 106.11
C LEU A 647 -15.84 -157.09 106.35
N GLY A 648 -14.89 -156.17 106.50
CA GLY A 648 -15.09 -154.71 106.37
C GLY A 648 -15.46 -154.23 104.95
N LYS A 649 -15.83 -155.14 104.04
CA LYS A 649 -16.38 -154.88 102.69
C LYS A 649 -17.66 -155.70 102.40
N GLN A 650 -18.13 -156.53 103.35
CA GLN A 650 -19.35 -157.34 103.26
C GLN A 650 -20.27 -157.16 104.49
N LEU A 651 -19.73 -156.83 105.66
CA LEU A 651 -20.47 -156.06 106.67
C LEU A 651 -20.62 -154.58 106.23
N GLN A 652 -19.79 -154.15 105.26
CA GLN A 652 -20.04 -152.99 104.40
C GLN A 652 -21.18 -153.21 103.37
N SER A 653 -21.92 -154.32 103.44
CA SER A 653 -23.26 -154.50 102.86
C SER A 653 -24.32 -154.85 103.93
N LEU A 654 -24.07 -154.48 105.20
CA LEU A 654 -24.90 -154.81 106.37
C LEU A 654 -24.98 -153.68 107.41
N ALA A 655 -24.24 -152.58 107.20
CA ALA A 655 -24.54 -151.25 107.72
C ALA A 655 -24.97 -150.30 106.57
N THR A 656 -25.53 -150.88 105.50
CA THR A 656 -25.67 -150.27 104.18
C THR A 656 -26.83 -150.90 103.40
N LEU A 657 -28.04 -150.51 103.78
CA LEU A 657 -29.19 -150.46 102.88
C LEU A 657 -30.09 -149.30 103.33
N GLU A 658 -30.68 -148.56 102.39
CA GLU A 658 -31.66 -147.48 102.63
C GLU A 658 -31.18 -146.21 103.37
N ASP A 659 -29.89 -145.86 103.28
CA ASP A 659 -29.54 -144.47 102.90
C ASP A 659 -29.11 -144.45 101.42
N PHE A 660 -30.06 -144.92 100.58
CA PHE A 660 -29.94 -144.99 99.13
C PHE A 660 -31.32 -145.14 98.50
N LEU A 661 -32.16 -144.10 98.60
CA LEU A 661 -33.41 -143.99 97.83
C LEU A 661 -33.08 -143.69 96.36
N VAL A 662 -32.60 -144.70 95.63
CA VAL A 662 -32.32 -144.63 94.20
C VAL A 662 -32.86 -145.88 93.50
N ASP A 663 -33.85 -145.65 92.64
CA ASP A 663 -34.27 -146.40 91.45
C ASP A 663 -34.21 -147.95 91.44
N THR A 664 -35.33 -148.58 91.06
CA THR A 664 -35.53 -148.89 89.62
C THR A 664 -36.93 -149.46 89.26
N THR A 665 -37.63 -148.72 88.39
CA THR A 665 -38.47 -149.19 87.25
C THR A 665 -39.48 -150.34 87.41
N SER A 666 -40.77 -150.06 87.12
CA SER A 666 -41.63 -150.70 86.08
C SER A 666 -43.13 -150.78 86.46
N ILE A 667 -44.14 -150.68 85.59
CA ILE A 667 -44.26 -150.21 84.18
C ILE A 667 -45.73 -149.80 83.89
N GLN A 668 -45.94 -148.63 83.25
CA GLN A 668 -47.11 -148.21 82.43
C GLN A 668 -48.58 -148.17 82.97
N VAL A 669 -49.41 -147.39 82.25
CA VAL A 669 -50.91 -147.37 82.16
C VAL A 669 -51.72 -146.45 83.10
N ALA A 670 -52.01 -145.25 82.56
CA ALA A 670 -53.31 -144.55 82.51
C ALA A 670 -54.01 -143.86 83.72
N THR A 671 -54.28 -142.55 83.51
CA THR A 671 -55.55 -141.80 83.74
C THR A 671 -56.06 -141.37 85.13
N THR A 672 -56.14 -140.03 85.29
CA THR A 672 -57.29 -139.20 85.73
C THR A 672 -57.63 -138.90 87.21
N ASN A 673 -57.84 -137.59 87.44
CA ASN A 673 -58.88 -136.90 88.25
C ASN A 673 -58.70 -136.59 89.76
N GLY A 674 -58.89 -135.30 90.06
CA GLY A 674 -59.40 -134.75 91.34
C GLY A 674 -58.36 -134.05 92.23
N VAL A 675 -58.66 -132.97 92.96
CA VAL A 675 -59.92 -132.17 93.09
C VAL A 675 -59.55 -130.79 93.70
N SER A 676 -60.25 -129.65 93.57
CA SER A 676 -61.09 -129.05 92.49
C SER A 676 -61.84 -127.81 93.08
N SER A 677 -61.47 -126.55 92.87
CA SER A 677 -60.30 -125.98 92.20
C SER A 677 -59.64 -124.86 93.03
N CYS A 678 -59.96 -123.55 93.03
CA CYS A 678 -60.87 -122.65 92.27
C CYS A 678 -60.24 -121.22 92.28
N SER A 679 -60.50 -120.31 91.35
CA SER A 679 -61.27 -120.37 90.11
C SER A 679 -60.60 -119.52 89.01
N ASN A 680 -60.15 -120.18 87.94
CA ASN A 680 -60.28 -119.84 86.50
C ASN A 680 -59.73 -118.48 86.00
N ASN A 681 -59.12 -118.29 84.82
CA ASN A 681 -58.66 -119.11 83.67
C ASN A 681 -57.74 -118.17 82.79
N THR A 682 -57.04 -118.52 81.71
CA THR A 682 -57.00 -119.70 80.81
C THR A 682 -55.60 -119.86 80.16
N GLU A 683 -55.43 -120.91 79.34
CA GLU A 683 -54.29 -121.22 78.45
C GLU A 683 -54.36 -120.40 77.11
N SER A 684 -53.51 -120.52 76.05
CA SER A 684 -52.41 -121.44 75.67
C SER A 684 -51.48 -120.83 74.58
N TRP A 685 -50.24 -121.34 74.48
CA TRP A 685 -49.25 -121.37 73.37
C TRP A 685 -49.67 -121.02 71.92
N ARG A 686 -48.77 -120.37 71.13
CA ARG A 686 -47.91 -121.03 70.08
C ARG A 686 -47.12 -120.08 69.11
N VAL A 687 -45.79 -120.15 69.17
CA VAL A 687 -44.72 -120.10 68.11
C VAL A 687 -44.98 -119.45 66.72
N HIS A 688 -44.07 -118.55 66.27
CA HIS A 688 -43.18 -118.56 65.04
C HIS A 688 -42.27 -117.28 65.11
N LYS A 689 -40.92 -117.28 64.96
CA LYS A 689 -40.01 -117.58 63.81
C LYS A 689 -40.13 -116.57 62.63
N ASN A 690 -39.06 -116.01 62.00
CA ASN A 690 -37.58 -115.92 62.18
C ASN A 690 -37.11 -114.66 61.35
N ASP A 691 -35.88 -114.10 61.33
CA ASP A 691 -34.58 -114.50 61.92
C ASP A 691 -33.85 -113.33 62.69
N THR A 692 -32.67 -112.71 62.41
CA THR A 692 -31.65 -112.73 61.33
C THR A 692 -30.25 -112.22 61.80
N TYR A 693 -29.25 -112.11 60.90
CA TYR A 693 -27.78 -112.01 61.12
C TYR A 693 -27.16 -110.68 60.56
N MET A 694 -26.09 -110.03 61.10
CA MET A 694 -24.66 -110.41 61.33
C MET A 694 -23.85 -110.61 60.02
N SER A 695 -22.53 -110.38 59.84
CA SER A 695 -21.35 -109.93 60.63
C SER A 695 -20.14 -109.74 59.64
N ARG A 696 -18.90 -109.24 59.90
CA ARG A 696 -18.19 -108.42 60.94
C ARG A 696 -16.66 -108.30 60.59
N ASN A 697 -15.92 -107.28 61.11
CA ASN A 697 -14.43 -107.11 61.13
C ASN A 697 -13.72 -106.79 59.77
N HIS A 698 -12.51 -106.17 59.63
CA HIS A 698 -11.52 -105.52 60.54
C HIS A 698 -10.51 -104.60 59.76
N PHE A 699 -9.90 -103.57 60.41
CA PHE A 699 -8.54 -102.95 60.25
C PHE A 699 -7.93 -102.56 58.86
N GLU A 700 -7.05 -101.56 58.65
CA GLU A 700 -6.29 -100.63 59.55
C GLU A 700 -5.94 -99.22 58.95
N SER A 701 -5.74 -98.25 59.86
CA SER A 701 -5.18 -96.86 59.85
C SER A 701 -4.45 -96.21 58.64
N ILE A 702 -4.67 -94.88 58.42
CA ILE A 702 -3.69 -93.75 58.57
C ILE A 702 -4.38 -92.35 58.39
N LYS A 703 -3.78 -91.25 58.91
CA LYS A 703 -4.30 -89.84 58.97
C LYS A 703 -4.09 -89.02 57.65
N ALA A 704 -4.53 -87.76 57.42
CA ALA A 704 -4.96 -86.65 58.31
C ALA A 704 -5.79 -85.49 57.64
N THR A 705 -6.65 -84.79 58.42
CA THR A 705 -6.92 -83.30 58.53
C THR A 705 -7.09 -82.36 57.30
N LYS A 706 -7.93 -81.30 57.27
CA LYS A 706 -9.06 -80.77 58.10
C LYS A 706 -9.75 -79.53 57.42
N GLU A 707 -11.04 -79.26 57.72
CA GLU A 707 -11.74 -77.92 57.84
C GLU A 707 -11.95 -77.02 56.56
N THR A 708 -12.94 -76.09 56.41
CA THR A 708 -14.02 -75.51 57.28
C THR A 708 -15.23 -74.86 56.50
N SER A 709 -16.18 -74.23 57.23
CA SER A 709 -17.57 -73.75 56.93
C SER A 709 -17.71 -72.19 56.79
N SER A 710 -18.82 -71.41 56.73
CA SER A 710 -20.30 -71.49 56.42
C SER A 710 -21.01 -70.09 56.54
N ASP A 711 -22.28 -69.97 56.10
CA ASP A 711 -23.42 -69.13 56.60
C ASP A 711 -23.40 -67.57 56.75
N ALA A 712 -24.62 -66.97 56.82
CA ALA A 712 -24.99 -65.52 56.73
C ALA A 712 -26.49 -65.27 57.09
N ALA A 713 -27.09 -64.09 57.37
CA ALA A 713 -26.69 -62.71 57.75
C ALA A 713 -27.99 -61.85 58.04
N LEU A 714 -28.01 -60.52 57.76
CA LEU A 714 -29.17 -59.55 57.84
C LEU A 714 -29.54 -59.07 59.29
N THR A 715 -30.46 -58.13 59.60
CA THR A 715 -31.56 -57.41 58.87
C THR A 715 -31.95 -56.04 59.52
N GLN A 716 -32.71 -55.16 58.83
CA GLN A 716 -33.43 -53.94 59.30
C GLN A 716 -32.59 -52.70 59.72
N VAL A 717 -33.04 -51.42 59.66
CA VAL A 717 -34.33 -50.79 59.22
C VAL A 717 -34.09 -49.38 58.59
N SER A 718 -35.01 -48.88 57.73
CA SER A 718 -34.92 -47.57 57.00
C SER A 718 -33.87 -47.55 55.86
N SER A 719 -33.68 -46.55 54.96
CA SER A 719 -34.27 -45.21 54.65
C SER A 719 -33.83 -44.80 53.19
N ASN A 720 -34.21 -43.72 52.47
CA ASN A 720 -35.18 -42.61 52.59
C ASN A 720 -35.55 -42.07 51.16
N ARG A 721 -35.95 -40.79 50.98
CA ARG A 721 -36.10 -40.08 49.67
C ARG A 721 -34.75 -39.59 49.09
N GLY A 722 -34.53 -39.51 47.77
CA GLY A 722 -35.30 -40.05 46.63
C GLY A 722 -34.97 -39.41 45.25
N SER A 723 -35.13 -40.19 44.15
CA SER A 723 -35.07 -39.80 42.71
C SER A 723 -33.73 -39.29 42.12
N SER A 724 -33.32 -39.51 40.86
CA SER A 724 -33.88 -40.32 39.73
C SER A 724 -32.78 -40.70 38.70
N GLU A 725 -32.94 -41.84 37.99
CA GLU A 725 -32.67 -42.10 36.53
C GLU A 725 -31.36 -41.66 35.81
N LYS A 726 -30.88 -42.21 34.66
CA LYS A 726 -31.07 -43.47 33.88
C LYS A 726 -30.01 -43.53 32.74
N ASN A 727 -29.59 -44.74 32.33
CA ASN A 727 -29.06 -45.09 30.98
C ASN A 727 -27.76 -44.40 30.46
N ARG A 728 -27.20 -44.76 29.30
CA ARG A 728 -26.71 -46.08 28.76
C ARG A 728 -26.19 -45.90 27.32
N ASN A 729 -25.08 -46.58 26.97
CA ASN A 729 -24.55 -46.75 25.59
C ASN A 729 -24.12 -45.40 24.91
N GLY A 730 -23.38 -45.35 23.81
CA GLY A 730 -22.63 -46.37 23.04
C GLY A 730 -22.46 -45.97 21.55
N PHE A 731 -21.89 -46.89 20.75
CA PHE A 731 -21.70 -46.85 19.27
C PHE A 731 -20.59 -45.97 18.67
N ALA A 732 -20.03 -46.48 17.56
CA ALA A 732 -19.09 -45.83 16.65
C ALA A 732 -19.72 -45.67 15.25
N LYS A 733 -19.27 -44.70 14.44
CA LYS A 733 -19.44 -44.69 12.96
C LYS A 733 -18.68 -43.56 12.22
N VAL A 734 -17.96 -43.95 11.15
CA VAL A 734 -18.16 -43.50 9.75
C VAL A 734 -18.24 -41.98 9.41
N PHE A 735 -17.19 -41.54 8.69
CA PHE A 735 -17.16 -40.60 7.52
C PHE A 735 -17.04 -39.06 7.64
N THR A 736 -16.38 -38.53 6.59
CA THR A 736 -16.48 -37.19 5.95
C THR A 736 -16.01 -35.90 6.62
N ARG A 737 -14.80 -35.47 6.21
CA ARG A 737 -14.53 -34.21 5.45
C ARG A 737 -13.20 -34.44 4.68
N SER A 738 -12.97 -34.06 3.40
CA SER A 738 -13.26 -32.84 2.62
C SER A 738 -12.51 -31.62 3.17
N LYS A 739 -11.67 -30.89 2.42
CA LYS A 739 -11.17 -31.02 1.03
C LYS A 739 -10.06 -29.95 0.86
N ASP A 740 -9.13 -30.13 -0.07
CA ASP A 740 -8.65 -29.13 -1.05
C ASP A 740 -7.28 -29.50 -1.64
N GLY A 741 -7.03 -29.08 -2.88
CA GLY A 741 -5.97 -29.64 -3.73
C GLY A 741 -5.86 -28.89 -5.06
N ILE A 742 -5.14 -27.78 -5.01
CA ILE A 742 -4.91 -26.76 -6.04
C ILE A 742 -4.53 -27.31 -7.42
N HIS A 743 -5.12 -26.73 -8.47
CA HIS A 743 -4.49 -26.44 -9.77
C HIS A 743 -4.95 -25.00 -10.12
N LEU A 744 -4.10 -23.99 -10.36
CA LEU A 744 -2.82 -23.91 -11.09
C LEU A 744 -2.94 -24.27 -12.58
N VAL A 745 -3.07 -23.23 -13.41
CA VAL A 745 -2.31 -23.01 -14.66
C VAL A 745 -2.33 -21.51 -14.98
N ILE A 746 -1.23 -21.09 -15.60
CA ILE A 746 -0.88 -19.84 -16.31
C ILE A 746 -2.08 -19.13 -16.95
#